data_AF-A0A349MEQ1-F1
#
_entry.id   AF-A0A349MEQ1-F1
#
_cell.length_a   1.000
_cell.length_b   1.000
_cell.length_c   1.000
_cell.angle_alpha   90.00
_cell.angle_beta   90.00
_cell.angle_gamma   90.00
#
_symmetry.space_group_name_H-M   'P 1'
#
loop_
_entity.id
_entity.type
_entity.pdbx_description
1 polymer ?
#
loop_
_entity_poly.entity_id
_entity_poly.type
_entity_poly.pdbx_seq_one_letter_code
_entity_poly.pdbx_strand_id
1 'polypeptide(L)'
;MANGMTQKRCGMRLNRLLILFVIFSVSVGGACFVIQARAEDGRSIRVGVYQNPPGVFLDAEGEIRGFYIDLLKDSAQEQGWSLRFVPGKWEDNLRRLENGSIDLLTAVAYTEALDHKFDFTKQTIFSNWGQVYTNDRQIDSILLLKNRLIAGVKGDVYTIGLEKLLKAFDFPYEMLYVGSYEDVLTQVENEYADAGIIPRSTGMVIDHNFDVFKSPVNCCPVEIRYAVKGGTHADVLAALDTHLQKLKGDETSLYYTALNQWFGGVKRPVFPRWLLGLLAAGLGVVVLLFIGNLVLRRQVKARTVALEKEIVVRQQAEADLRDAMHNLRTIQVAPGVIWMQIPEARLFILCGCPGEVVKHLMHRGLIQRTTCDGVTWETGPNVVLLSDLLIQNGGFANLSEFPILQMLYRQGMMLPNHPNNTGVKPMLIGTESQVRAQLHYIHRGNYGLLNKEELLATGVDATTADMMMKIKMKFAFGAIREPSEIVDSLFVDTKPVEIRNGVSVARIALNTYRFYYRGDSADVDLNLPAGAVYEPPYPLGQHRIPRHHNFAILHTGQGDGWDRNRPSMSSVILYHGLIYLIDAGPGVLQVLTSLGIDISEVEGIFHTHAHDDHFAGLPALIRSDRRMRYYATPMVRSSVVKKFSALMSLDEGQFYQFFDVCDLRSEQWNDCDGLLVKPCFSPHPVENTMFLFKAREGDEEKTYGHWADLSSFKVLDGMVGGGEQDIPAEVMEGIKRTYLEVANLKKLDIGGGMIHGVAEDFRCDRSGRLILAHIDRKLTPEEMEIGSEAAFGAVDILIPGEKKILMDKAFGFLKAFFPHIADEEIMALVQAPMVHYNAGTIIHRAQDHSDHMGMVLSGTVAHLEAQNGIINHLSIGSFLGGTEFLGLESEDSWTLRSISDCMVISLSNEKVLGFLERNHLKQDFIDAMRKIRFLRKTRLLGEATTSFTLDRIARTLSPMAFEAGEVLSISDHHCLWMVRSGRVALLGDDGQLVEELGVGGVFGEQNFLNPSMRGCTARAVKTGSLFQMAYEGLINIPIVHWKMLELYDKRWRFKQQ
;
A
#
# COMPACT_ATOMS: atom_id res chain seq x y z
N MET A 1 -63.66 -2.76 -72.70
CA MET A 1 -63.62 -3.79 -73.76
C MET A 1 -62.94 -5.00 -73.15
N ALA A 2 -63.75 -5.94 -72.66
CA ALA A 2 -63.98 -7.26 -73.28
C ALA A 2 -62.82 -8.22 -72.96
N ASN A 3 -62.99 -9.04 -71.90
CA ASN A 3 -63.27 -10.49 -71.97
C ASN A 3 -61.95 -11.29 -71.89
N GLY A 4 -61.77 -12.32 -71.08
CA GLY A 4 -62.63 -13.06 -70.14
C GLY A 4 -61.71 -13.85 -69.19
N MET A 5 -62.06 -13.96 -67.91
CA MET A 5 -62.85 -15.07 -67.35
C MET A 5 -62.15 -16.43 -67.51
N THR A 6 -61.47 -16.90 -66.44
CA THR A 6 -62.00 -17.81 -65.40
C THR A 6 -62.26 -19.24 -65.86
N GLN A 7 -61.72 -20.23 -65.14
CA GLN A 7 -62.47 -21.11 -64.22
C GLN A 7 -61.57 -22.24 -63.71
N LYS A 8 -61.38 -22.33 -62.38
CA LYS A 8 -62.03 -23.28 -61.44
C LYS A 8 -61.52 -24.71 -61.63
N ARG A 9 -60.98 -25.40 -60.61
CA ARG A 9 -61.63 -26.07 -59.44
C ARG A 9 -60.51 -27.00 -58.88
N CYS A 10 -60.42 -27.50 -57.66
CA CYS A 10 -61.26 -27.60 -56.47
C CYS A 10 -60.40 -28.25 -55.36
N GLY A 11 -60.63 -27.89 -54.09
CA GLY A 11 -60.21 -28.67 -52.91
C GLY A 11 -58.75 -28.44 -52.46
N MET A 12 -58.43 -28.24 -51.18
CA MET A 12 -59.23 -28.41 -49.97
C MET A 12 -58.56 -27.65 -48.82
N ARG A 13 -59.39 -26.97 -48.04
CA ARG A 13 -59.13 -26.27 -46.78
C ARG A 13 -58.71 -27.29 -45.69
N LEU A 14 -57.69 -26.98 -44.90
CA LEU A 14 -57.76 -26.37 -43.56
C LEU A 14 -58.10 -27.36 -42.43
N ASN A 15 -57.29 -27.25 -41.37
CA ASN A 15 -57.42 -27.79 -40.02
C ASN A 15 -57.15 -29.29 -39.78
N ARG A 16 -56.03 -29.52 -39.09
CA ARG A 16 -55.85 -30.35 -37.87
C ARG A 16 -54.38 -30.17 -37.49
N LEU A 17 -54.05 -29.24 -36.59
CA LEU A 17 -54.02 -29.49 -35.15
C LEU A 17 -53.80 -30.96 -34.80
N LEU A 18 -52.66 -31.19 -34.14
CA LEU A 18 -52.39 -32.29 -33.24
C LEU A 18 -52.09 -33.67 -33.88
N ILE A 19 -50.88 -34.13 -33.54
CA ILE A 19 -50.54 -35.50 -33.08
C ILE A 19 -49.52 -36.24 -33.97
N LEU A 20 -48.46 -36.70 -33.28
CA LEU A 20 -47.42 -37.67 -33.66
C LEU A 20 -46.32 -37.10 -34.56
N PHE A 21 -45.13 -36.71 -34.06
CA PHE A 21 -44.20 -37.49 -33.20
C PHE A 21 -44.02 -38.89 -33.79
N VAL A 22 -42.76 -39.28 -34.04
CA VAL A 22 -42.29 -40.64 -34.37
C VAL A 22 -42.14 -40.93 -35.88
N ILE A 23 -40.87 -41.08 -36.29
CA ILE A 23 -40.29 -41.97 -37.33
C ILE A 23 -39.66 -41.35 -38.60
N PHE A 24 -38.37 -41.72 -38.76
CA PHE A 24 -37.54 -41.85 -39.98
C PHE A 24 -36.96 -40.57 -40.62
N SER A 25 -35.65 -40.29 -40.60
CA SER A 25 -34.45 -41.06 -41.03
C SER A 25 -34.21 -41.09 -42.56
N VAL A 26 -32.92 -40.86 -42.92
CA VAL A 26 -32.22 -41.23 -44.18
C VAL A 26 -32.53 -40.29 -45.38
N SER A 27 -31.62 -39.72 -46.19
CA SER A 27 -30.28 -40.09 -46.69
C SER A 27 -29.70 -38.88 -47.47
N VAL A 28 -28.44 -38.46 -47.27
CA VAL A 28 -27.19 -38.85 -47.98
C VAL A 28 -26.95 -38.19 -49.36
N GLY A 29 -25.74 -37.62 -49.50
CA GLY A 29 -24.99 -37.48 -50.76
C GLY A 29 -24.52 -36.05 -51.01
N GLY A 30 -23.25 -35.65 -50.95
CA GLY A 30 -21.99 -36.40 -50.96
C GLY A 30 -20.98 -35.61 -51.80
N ALA A 31 -20.03 -34.94 -51.16
CA ALA A 31 -18.80 -34.45 -51.80
C ALA A 31 -17.72 -34.29 -50.72
N CYS A 32 -17.05 -35.41 -50.46
CA CYS A 32 -15.89 -35.51 -49.58
C CYS A 32 -14.66 -35.08 -50.40
N PHE A 33 -14.01 -33.97 -50.03
CA PHE A 33 -12.63 -33.73 -50.43
C PHE A 33 -11.73 -34.54 -49.50
N VAL A 34 -11.22 -35.66 -50.03
CA VAL A 34 -10.18 -36.46 -49.40
C VAL A 34 -8.86 -35.69 -49.53
N ILE A 35 -8.36 -35.13 -48.44
CA ILE A 35 -6.95 -34.76 -48.32
C ILE A 35 -6.24 -36.01 -47.78
N GLN A 36 -5.51 -36.68 -48.66
CA GLN A 36 -4.53 -37.70 -48.27
C GLN A 36 -3.38 -37.00 -47.55
N ALA A 37 -3.31 -37.18 -46.22
CA ALA A 37 -2.11 -36.88 -45.46
C ALA A 37 -1.04 -37.93 -45.77
N ARG A 38 0.11 -37.47 -46.28
CA ARG A 38 1.35 -38.26 -46.29
C ARG A 38 1.76 -38.52 -44.84
N ALA A 39 1.90 -39.78 -44.46
CA ALA A 39 2.61 -40.16 -43.25
C ALA A 39 4.10 -39.89 -43.51
N GLU A 40 4.66 -38.85 -42.89
CA GLU A 40 6.10 -38.76 -42.68
C GLU A 40 6.48 -39.77 -41.59
N ASP A 41 7.65 -40.40 -41.78
CA ASP A 41 8.22 -41.46 -40.93
C ASP A 41 8.75 -40.85 -39.62
N GLY A 42 7.85 -40.27 -38.83
CA GLY A 42 8.13 -39.64 -37.54
C GLY A 42 8.47 -40.67 -36.47
N ARG A 43 9.43 -40.36 -35.59
CA ARG A 43 9.83 -41.24 -34.47
C ARG A 43 8.61 -41.66 -33.64
N SER A 44 8.37 -42.97 -33.54
CA SER A 44 7.28 -43.50 -32.73
C SER A 44 7.67 -43.53 -31.25
N ILE A 45 6.86 -42.93 -30.37
CA ILE A 45 7.06 -42.92 -28.91
C ILE A 45 5.90 -43.65 -28.23
N ARG A 46 6.20 -44.71 -27.46
CA ARG A 46 5.21 -45.47 -26.69
C ARG A 46 5.00 -44.80 -25.33
N VAL A 47 3.79 -44.31 -25.07
CA VAL A 47 3.47 -43.50 -23.89
C VAL A 47 2.53 -44.26 -22.96
N GLY A 48 2.96 -44.55 -21.73
CA GLY A 48 2.08 -45.13 -20.71
C GLY A 48 1.06 -44.12 -20.20
N VAL A 49 -0.21 -44.52 -20.14
CA VAL A 49 -1.31 -43.70 -19.59
C VAL A 49 -2.18 -44.50 -18.63
N TYR A 50 -2.71 -43.83 -17.61
CA TYR A 50 -3.53 -44.43 -16.56
C TYR A 50 -4.64 -43.45 -16.15
N GLN A 51 -5.60 -43.92 -15.34
CA GLN A 51 -6.74 -43.11 -14.92
C GLN A 51 -6.33 -42.14 -13.79
N ASN A 52 -6.11 -40.87 -14.14
CA ASN A 52 -5.79 -39.76 -13.22
C ASN A 52 -6.40 -38.44 -13.72
N PRO A 53 -7.75 -38.31 -13.73
CA PRO A 53 -8.41 -37.11 -14.20
C PRO A 53 -8.15 -35.90 -13.27
N PRO A 54 -8.09 -34.66 -13.83
CA PRO A 54 -8.22 -34.30 -15.24
C PRO A 54 -6.87 -34.31 -16.00
N GLY A 55 -5.79 -34.80 -15.37
CA GLY A 55 -4.44 -34.73 -15.91
C GLY A 55 -4.17 -35.70 -17.06
N VAL A 56 -4.57 -36.96 -16.89
CA VAL A 56 -4.50 -38.00 -17.94
C VAL A 56 -5.57 -39.05 -17.62
N PHE A 57 -6.41 -39.39 -18.60
CA PHE A 57 -7.46 -40.39 -18.41
C PHE A 57 -8.00 -40.88 -19.74
N LEU A 58 -8.69 -42.02 -19.70
CA LEU A 58 -9.53 -42.49 -20.79
C LEU A 58 -10.94 -41.92 -20.59
N ASP A 59 -11.48 -41.23 -21.60
CA ASP A 59 -12.86 -40.73 -21.56
C ASP A 59 -13.88 -41.85 -21.87
N ALA A 60 -15.17 -41.51 -21.80
CA ALA A 60 -16.26 -42.46 -22.02
C ALA A 60 -16.32 -42.97 -23.48
N GLU A 61 -15.72 -42.21 -24.40
CA GLU A 61 -15.63 -42.52 -25.82
C GLU A 61 -14.39 -43.39 -26.16
N GLY A 62 -13.54 -43.68 -25.17
CA GLY A 62 -12.34 -44.50 -25.32
C GLY A 62 -11.10 -43.72 -25.79
N GLU A 63 -11.17 -42.39 -25.83
CA GLU A 63 -10.08 -41.50 -26.24
C GLU A 63 -9.23 -41.06 -25.04
N ILE A 64 -7.93 -40.89 -25.28
CA ILE A 64 -6.99 -40.46 -24.24
C ILE A 64 -6.93 -38.95 -24.21
N ARG A 65 -7.30 -38.38 -23.06
CA ARG A 65 -7.38 -36.94 -22.82
C ARG A 65 -6.74 -36.53 -21.50
N GLY A 66 -6.55 -35.23 -21.36
CA GLY A 66 -6.13 -34.60 -20.12
C GLY A 66 -4.98 -33.62 -20.35
N PHE A 67 -4.73 -32.79 -19.34
CA PHE A 67 -3.74 -31.73 -19.41
C PHE A 67 -2.35 -32.21 -19.85
N TYR A 68 -1.84 -33.32 -19.29
CA TYR A 68 -0.53 -33.86 -19.65
C TYR A 68 -0.50 -34.46 -21.06
N ILE A 69 -1.66 -34.82 -21.59
CA ILE A 69 -1.79 -35.39 -22.94
C ILE A 69 -1.82 -34.28 -23.99
N ASP A 70 -2.51 -33.18 -23.71
CA ASP A 70 -2.59 -32.04 -24.63
C ASP A 70 -1.21 -31.40 -24.84
N LEU A 71 -0.44 -31.19 -23.76
CA LEU A 71 0.94 -30.70 -23.86
C LEU A 71 1.87 -31.68 -24.60
N LEU A 72 1.67 -32.98 -24.40
CA LEU A 72 2.49 -34.01 -25.05
C LEU A 72 2.17 -34.14 -26.54
N LYS A 73 0.88 -34.03 -26.93
CA LYS A 73 0.45 -34.02 -28.34
C LYS A 73 0.99 -32.79 -29.06
N ASP A 74 0.97 -31.62 -28.43
CA ASP A 74 1.52 -30.39 -28.98
C ASP A 74 3.05 -30.48 -29.15
N SER A 75 3.75 -31.01 -28.15
CA SER A 75 5.19 -31.30 -28.24
C SER A 75 5.48 -32.30 -29.36
N ALA A 76 4.67 -33.34 -29.52
CA ALA A 76 4.84 -34.32 -30.59
C ALA A 76 4.60 -33.72 -31.98
N GLN A 77 3.68 -32.77 -32.11
CA GLN A 77 3.46 -32.05 -33.36
C GLN A 77 4.65 -31.15 -33.72
N GLU A 78 5.23 -30.44 -32.74
CA GLU A 78 6.44 -29.61 -32.96
C GLU A 78 7.67 -30.47 -33.31
N GLN A 79 7.78 -31.67 -32.73
CA GLN A 79 8.93 -32.56 -32.89
C GLN A 79 8.75 -33.63 -33.99
N GLY A 80 7.59 -33.68 -34.66
CA GLY A 80 7.28 -34.69 -35.67
C GLY A 80 7.21 -36.13 -35.14
N TRP A 81 6.78 -36.32 -33.88
CA TRP A 81 6.67 -37.64 -33.25
C TRP A 81 5.30 -38.29 -33.49
N SER A 82 5.29 -39.61 -33.64
CA SER A 82 4.05 -40.41 -33.63
C SER A 82 3.84 -41.02 -32.25
N LEU A 83 2.87 -40.50 -31.48
CA LEU A 83 2.57 -41.02 -30.15
C LEU A 83 1.72 -42.30 -30.22
N ARG A 84 2.14 -43.36 -29.53
CA ARG A 84 1.36 -44.59 -29.32
C ARG A 84 1.08 -44.75 -27.84
N PHE A 85 -0.14 -44.50 -27.44
CA PHE A 85 -0.49 -44.62 -26.03
C PHE A 85 -0.77 -46.07 -25.62
N VAL A 86 -0.30 -46.44 -24.42
CA VAL A 86 -0.44 -47.77 -23.84
C VAL A 86 -1.20 -47.63 -22.52
N PRO A 87 -2.53 -47.88 -22.49
CA PRO A 87 -3.30 -47.81 -21.27
C PRO A 87 -2.95 -48.94 -20.30
N GLY A 88 -3.03 -48.66 -19.00
CA GLY A 88 -2.77 -49.62 -17.94
C GLY A 88 -2.98 -49.02 -16.55
N LYS A 89 -2.89 -49.85 -15.50
CA LYS A 89 -2.81 -49.36 -14.13
C LYS A 89 -1.46 -48.68 -13.90
N TRP A 90 -1.39 -47.78 -12.92
CA TRP A 90 -0.17 -47.08 -12.55
C TRP A 90 1.03 -48.03 -12.36
N GLU A 91 0.88 -49.06 -11.52
CA GLU A 91 1.92 -50.04 -11.22
C GLU A 91 2.36 -50.85 -12.45
N ASP A 92 1.43 -51.14 -13.36
CA ASP A 92 1.72 -51.86 -14.60
C ASP A 92 2.54 -51.00 -15.55
N ASN A 93 2.18 -49.72 -15.69
CA ASN A 93 2.91 -48.79 -16.53
C ASN A 93 4.28 -48.46 -15.95
N LEU A 94 4.43 -48.35 -14.64
CA LEU A 94 5.73 -48.18 -13.99
C LEU A 94 6.65 -49.38 -14.27
N ARG A 95 6.14 -50.62 -14.17
CA ARG A 95 6.88 -51.84 -14.55
C ARG A 95 7.23 -51.88 -16.04
N ARG A 96 6.30 -51.45 -16.91
CA ARG A 96 6.52 -51.35 -18.36
C ARG A 96 7.59 -50.31 -18.70
N LEU A 97 7.70 -49.23 -17.92
CA LEU A 97 8.76 -48.23 -18.10
C LEU A 97 10.11 -48.81 -17.67
N GLU A 98 10.17 -49.45 -16.51
CA GLU A 98 11.39 -50.07 -15.97
C GLU A 98 11.94 -51.16 -16.91
N ASN A 99 11.07 -51.96 -17.52
CA ASN A 99 11.45 -53.01 -18.45
C ASN A 99 11.62 -52.53 -19.92
N GLY A 100 11.32 -51.27 -20.24
CA GLY A 100 11.48 -50.68 -21.59
C GLY A 100 10.37 -51.04 -22.60
N SER A 101 9.23 -51.55 -22.14
CA SER A 101 8.06 -51.83 -22.98
C SER A 101 7.26 -50.57 -23.34
N ILE A 102 7.44 -49.47 -22.58
CA ILE A 102 7.04 -48.11 -22.94
C ILE A 102 8.25 -47.19 -22.87
N ASP A 103 8.25 -46.12 -23.67
CA ASP A 103 9.38 -45.19 -23.78
C ASP A 103 9.22 -43.98 -22.84
N LEU A 104 7.97 -43.57 -22.57
CA LEU A 104 7.63 -42.40 -21.76
C LEU A 104 6.44 -42.73 -20.84
N LEU A 105 6.44 -42.21 -19.62
CA LEU A 105 5.29 -42.23 -18.71
C LEU A 105 4.89 -40.80 -18.35
N THR A 106 3.59 -40.51 -18.44
CA THR A 106 3.04 -39.19 -18.09
C THR A 106 2.62 -39.12 -16.64
N ALA A 107 2.49 -37.89 -16.13
CA ALA A 107 1.90 -37.61 -14.82
C ALA A 107 2.64 -38.22 -13.62
N VAL A 108 3.97 -38.34 -13.69
CA VAL A 108 4.76 -38.97 -12.63
C VAL A 108 5.14 -37.94 -11.57
N ALA A 109 4.78 -38.20 -10.31
CA ALA A 109 5.25 -37.43 -9.19
C ALA A 109 6.75 -37.68 -8.96
N TYR A 110 7.56 -36.63 -9.02
CA TYR A 110 8.98 -36.72 -8.73
C TYR A 110 9.21 -37.10 -7.26
N THR A 111 9.98 -38.17 -7.03
CA THR A 111 10.41 -38.61 -5.70
C THR A 111 11.82 -39.19 -5.81
N GLU A 112 12.64 -39.04 -4.76
CA GLU A 112 14.01 -39.58 -4.73
C GLU A 112 14.05 -41.09 -5.03
N ALA A 113 13.05 -41.85 -4.55
CA ALA A 113 12.96 -43.28 -4.79
C ALA A 113 12.78 -43.65 -6.28
N LEU A 114 12.11 -42.78 -7.05
CA LEU A 114 11.92 -42.97 -8.49
C LEU A 114 13.06 -42.39 -9.32
N ASP A 115 13.72 -41.32 -8.84
CA ASP A 115 14.89 -40.70 -9.48
C ASP A 115 16.08 -41.67 -9.59
N HIS A 116 16.22 -42.61 -8.66
CA HIS A 116 17.20 -43.69 -8.78
C HIS A 116 16.94 -44.69 -9.91
N LYS A 117 15.75 -44.70 -10.51
CA LYS A 117 15.32 -45.68 -11.53
C LYS A 117 14.95 -45.06 -12.88
N PHE A 118 14.54 -43.80 -12.88
CA PHE A 118 13.97 -43.11 -14.03
C PHE A 118 14.57 -41.71 -14.18
N ASP A 119 14.72 -41.26 -15.41
CA ASP A 119 15.10 -39.87 -15.70
C ASP A 119 13.84 -39.05 -15.97
N PHE A 120 13.87 -37.77 -15.58
CA PHE A 120 12.72 -36.87 -15.66
C PHE A 120 13.00 -35.62 -16.48
N THR A 121 11.94 -34.98 -16.98
CA THR A 121 12.04 -33.60 -17.46
C THR A 121 12.54 -32.68 -16.35
N LYS A 122 13.39 -31.71 -16.67
CA LYS A 122 13.85 -30.68 -15.73
C LYS A 122 12.74 -29.67 -15.42
N GLN A 123 11.90 -29.37 -16.42
CA GLN A 123 10.73 -28.53 -16.26
C GLN A 123 9.61 -29.32 -15.57
N THR A 124 9.14 -28.79 -14.43
CA THR A 124 7.94 -29.27 -13.75
C THR A 124 6.73 -28.99 -14.63
N ILE A 125 5.89 -29.97 -14.96
CA ILE A 125 4.71 -29.74 -15.82
C ILE A 125 3.59 -29.09 -15.02
N PHE A 126 3.34 -29.59 -13.81
CA PHE A 126 2.31 -29.09 -12.90
C PHE A 126 2.73 -29.35 -11.46
N SER A 127 2.57 -28.38 -10.58
CA SER A 127 2.81 -28.54 -9.13
C SER A 127 1.50 -28.91 -8.45
N ASN A 128 1.48 -30.03 -7.73
CA ASN A 128 0.29 -30.55 -7.07
C ASN A 128 0.59 -30.87 -5.60
N TRP A 129 -0.44 -31.02 -4.78
CA TRP A 129 -0.29 -31.37 -3.37
C TRP A 129 -1.50 -32.17 -2.89
N GLY A 130 -1.35 -32.83 -1.74
CA GLY A 130 -2.43 -33.52 -1.06
C GLY A 130 -3.32 -32.51 -0.35
N GLN A 131 -4.61 -32.59 -0.59
CA GLN A 131 -5.65 -31.75 0.01
C GLN A 131 -6.52 -32.62 0.92
N VAL A 132 -6.67 -32.20 2.17
CA VAL A 132 -7.55 -32.87 3.12
C VAL A 132 -8.98 -32.35 2.98
N TYR A 133 -9.94 -33.27 3.02
CA TYR A 133 -11.37 -33.03 3.09
C TYR A 133 -11.92 -33.66 4.37
N THR A 134 -12.95 -33.09 4.97
CA THR A 134 -13.54 -33.51 6.24
C THR A 134 -14.97 -32.98 6.35
N ASN A 135 -15.80 -33.53 7.24
CA ASN A 135 -17.06 -32.89 7.64
C ASN A 135 -16.87 -31.97 8.87
N ASP A 136 -15.79 -32.13 9.61
CA ASP A 136 -15.46 -31.35 10.80
C ASP A 136 -14.68 -30.08 10.42
N ARG A 137 -15.37 -28.94 10.38
CA ARG A 137 -14.79 -27.63 10.04
C ARG A 137 -13.72 -27.15 11.02
N GLN A 138 -13.58 -27.80 12.18
CA GLN A 138 -12.52 -27.48 13.13
C GLN A 138 -11.17 -28.06 12.70
N ILE A 139 -11.13 -29.09 11.84
CA ILE A 139 -9.88 -29.65 11.32
C ILE A 139 -9.29 -28.69 10.28
N ASP A 140 -8.61 -27.65 10.74
CA ASP A 140 -7.93 -26.64 9.93
C ASP A 140 -6.40 -26.73 9.99
N SER A 141 -5.88 -27.62 10.84
CA SER A 141 -4.46 -27.89 11.03
C SER A 141 -4.18 -29.39 11.04
N ILE A 142 -2.99 -29.78 10.57
CA ILE A 142 -2.54 -31.17 10.55
C ILE A 142 -2.47 -31.78 11.96
N LEU A 143 -2.34 -30.94 12.99
CA LEU A 143 -2.36 -31.32 14.41
C LEU A 143 -3.72 -31.90 14.85
N LEU A 144 -4.80 -31.47 14.18
CA LEU A 144 -6.17 -31.87 14.51
C LEU A 144 -6.58 -33.19 13.82
N LEU A 145 -5.68 -33.79 13.04
CA LEU A 145 -5.81 -35.16 12.53
C LEU A 145 -5.39 -36.23 13.55
N LYS A 146 -4.91 -35.83 14.73
CA LYS A 146 -4.56 -36.77 15.80
C LYS A 146 -5.79 -37.54 16.29
N ASN A 147 -5.66 -38.87 16.42
CA ASN A 147 -6.72 -39.81 16.79
C ASN A 147 -7.91 -39.85 15.82
N ARG A 148 -7.71 -39.49 14.55
CA ARG A 148 -8.77 -39.52 13.52
C ARG A 148 -8.60 -40.70 12.57
N LEU A 149 -9.72 -41.18 12.02
CA LEU A 149 -9.77 -42.15 10.93
C LEU A 149 -9.68 -41.42 9.60
N ILE A 150 -8.62 -41.68 8.83
CA ILE A 150 -8.30 -40.95 7.60
C ILE A 150 -8.44 -41.87 6.38
N ALA A 151 -9.30 -41.49 5.44
CA ALA A 151 -9.45 -42.19 4.17
C ALA A 151 -8.37 -41.78 3.16
N GLY A 152 -7.80 -42.75 2.45
CA GLY A 152 -6.81 -42.49 1.40
C GLY A 152 -6.68 -43.66 0.43
N VAL A 153 -6.20 -43.40 -0.78
CA VAL A 153 -5.95 -44.47 -1.76
C VAL A 153 -4.65 -45.20 -1.41
N LYS A 154 -4.69 -46.53 -1.39
CA LYS A 154 -3.52 -47.35 -1.04
C LYS A 154 -2.40 -47.18 -2.07
N GLY A 155 -1.19 -46.88 -1.61
CA GLY A 155 -0.03 -46.72 -2.49
C GLY A 155 0.07 -45.35 -3.18
N ASP A 156 -0.90 -44.46 -2.96
CA ASP A 156 -0.87 -43.10 -3.48
C ASP A 156 0.18 -42.23 -2.79
N VAL A 157 0.82 -41.34 -3.56
CA VAL A 157 1.93 -40.49 -3.08
C VAL A 157 1.49 -39.53 -1.97
N TYR A 158 0.25 -39.04 -2.01
CA TYR A 158 -0.29 -38.11 -1.02
C TYR A 158 -0.69 -38.85 0.24
N THR A 159 -1.31 -40.03 0.12
CA THR A 159 -1.60 -40.91 1.26
C THR A 159 -0.31 -41.28 2.02
N ILE A 160 0.71 -41.78 1.30
CA ILE A 160 2.00 -42.17 1.90
C ILE A 160 2.69 -40.95 2.52
N GLY A 161 2.63 -39.80 1.84
CA GLY A 161 3.22 -38.56 2.33
C GLY A 161 2.58 -38.07 3.62
N LEU A 162 1.25 -38.10 3.72
CA LEU A 162 0.52 -37.75 4.93
C LEU A 162 0.85 -38.71 6.07
N GLU A 163 0.89 -40.01 5.80
CA GLU A 163 1.27 -41.01 6.80
C GLU A 163 2.70 -40.79 7.33
N LYS A 164 3.66 -40.49 6.47
CA LYS A 164 5.03 -40.16 6.89
C LYS A 164 5.06 -38.94 7.79
N LEU A 165 4.28 -37.92 7.45
CA LEU A 165 4.17 -36.69 8.21
C LEU A 165 3.53 -36.95 9.58
N LEU A 166 2.42 -37.67 9.64
CA LEU A 166 1.74 -38.02 10.90
C LEU A 166 2.63 -38.89 11.81
N LYS A 167 3.39 -39.82 11.23
CA LYS A 167 4.41 -40.61 11.96
C LYS A 167 5.54 -39.73 12.50
N ALA A 168 6.01 -38.75 11.72
CA ALA A 168 7.08 -37.84 12.16
C ALA A 168 6.68 -36.95 13.34
N PHE A 169 5.38 -36.65 13.50
CA PHE A 169 4.83 -35.92 14.65
C PHE A 169 4.43 -36.83 15.84
N ASP A 170 4.64 -38.15 15.74
CA ASP A 170 4.22 -39.14 16.74
C ASP A 170 2.71 -39.07 17.05
N PHE A 171 1.89 -38.82 16.02
CA PHE A 171 0.45 -38.78 16.16
C PHE A 171 -0.15 -40.18 15.96
N PRO A 172 -0.94 -40.70 16.92
CA PRO A 172 -1.80 -41.84 16.65
C PRO A 172 -2.85 -41.47 15.60
N TYR A 173 -3.05 -42.33 14.59
CA TYR A 173 -4.06 -42.19 13.54
C TYR A 173 -4.47 -43.59 13.04
N GLU A 174 -5.63 -43.70 12.40
CA GLU A 174 -6.08 -44.92 11.72
C GLU A 174 -6.31 -44.63 10.24
N MET A 175 -5.95 -45.57 9.35
CA MET A 175 -6.11 -45.41 7.90
C MET A 175 -7.21 -46.31 7.35
N LEU A 176 -8.14 -45.71 6.62
CA LEU A 176 -9.12 -46.41 5.79
C LEU A 176 -8.66 -46.38 4.32
N TYR A 177 -8.13 -47.51 3.83
CA TYR A 177 -7.68 -47.59 2.44
C TYR A 177 -8.82 -47.91 1.48
N VAL A 178 -8.98 -47.09 0.44
CA VAL A 178 -10.01 -47.26 -0.59
C VAL A 178 -9.41 -47.34 -1.99
N GLY A 179 -10.25 -47.67 -2.99
CA GLY A 179 -9.82 -47.98 -4.36
C GLY A 179 -9.72 -46.78 -5.30
N SER A 180 -10.39 -45.66 -5.00
CA SER A 180 -10.44 -44.46 -5.85
C SER A 180 -10.50 -43.17 -5.01
N TYR A 181 -10.23 -42.02 -5.62
CA TYR A 181 -10.33 -40.72 -4.94
C TYR A 181 -11.79 -40.34 -4.65
N GLU A 182 -12.72 -40.76 -5.52
CA GLU A 182 -14.16 -40.64 -5.31
C GLU A 182 -14.61 -41.43 -4.08
N ASP A 183 -14.07 -42.64 -3.89
CA ASP A 183 -14.35 -43.43 -2.68
C ASP A 183 -13.84 -42.70 -1.42
N VAL A 184 -12.69 -42.00 -1.49
CA VAL A 184 -12.17 -41.23 -0.34
C VAL A 184 -13.19 -40.18 0.09
N LEU A 185 -13.69 -39.37 -0.85
CA LEU A 185 -14.70 -38.35 -0.55
C LEU A 185 -16.03 -38.98 -0.10
N THR A 186 -16.41 -40.11 -0.69
CA THR A 186 -17.62 -40.88 -0.29
C THR A 186 -17.52 -41.37 1.15
N GLN A 187 -16.35 -41.84 1.61
CA GLN A 187 -16.18 -42.26 3.01
C GLN A 187 -16.26 -41.08 3.99
N VAL A 188 -15.77 -39.91 3.59
CA VAL A 188 -15.85 -38.70 4.42
C VAL A 188 -17.29 -38.17 4.47
N GLU A 189 -17.96 -38.07 3.33
CA GLU A 189 -19.37 -37.61 3.23
C GLU A 189 -20.31 -38.47 4.08
N ASN A 190 -20.14 -39.80 4.04
CA ASN A 190 -20.95 -40.73 4.82
C ASN A 190 -20.50 -40.89 6.29
N GLU A 191 -19.57 -40.05 6.76
CA GLU A 191 -19.03 -40.06 8.14
C GLU A 191 -18.35 -41.39 8.54
N TYR A 192 -17.97 -42.23 7.57
CA TYR A 192 -17.18 -43.45 7.80
C TYR A 192 -15.68 -43.17 7.95
N ALA A 193 -15.22 -41.97 7.60
CA ALA A 193 -13.90 -41.44 7.92
C ALA A 193 -14.03 -39.99 8.40
N ASP A 194 -13.23 -39.59 9.39
CA ASP A 194 -13.20 -38.22 9.92
C ASP A 194 -12.60 -37.22 8.91
N ALA A 195 -11.64 -37.70 8.11
CA ALA A 195 -10.97 -36.92 7.08
C ALA A 195 -10.55 -37.81 5.92
N GLY A 196 -10.27 -37.21 4.77
CA GLY A 196 -9.80 -37.92 3.58
C GLY A 196 -8.79 -37.08 2.81
N ILE A 197 -7.78 -37.71 2.22
CA ILE A 197 -6.76 -37.04 1.43
C ILE A 197 -6.86 -37.40 -0.05
N ILE A 198 -6.95 -36.39 -0.90
CA ILE A 198 -6.90 -36.52 -2.36
C ILE A 198 -6.00 -35.44 -2.98
N PRO A 199 -5.50 -35.60 -4.22
CA PRO A 199 -4.74 -34.57 -4.90
C PRO A 199 -5.59 -33.32 -5.14
N ARG A 200 -5.02 -32.12 -4.99
CA ARG A 200 -5.71 -30.85 -5.28
C ARG A 200 -6.28 -30.82 -6.70
N SER A 201 -5.52 -31.33 -7.68
CA SER A 201 -5.95 -31.46 -9.08
C SER A 201 -7.28 -32.17 -9.24
N THR A 202 -7.45 -33.29 -8.55
CA THR A 202 -8.64 -34.14 -8.63
C THR A 202 -9.77 -33.48 -7.86
N GLY A 203 -9.47 -32.93 -6.67
CA GLY A 203 -10.42 -32.16 -5.87
C GLY A 203 -11.10 -31.06 -6.69
N MET A 204 -10.36 -30.28 -7.47
CA MET A 204 -10.94 -29.21 -8.32
C MET A 204 -12.01 -29.70 -9.32
N VAL A 205 -12.05 -30.99 -9.63
CA VAL A 205 -12.99 -31.58 -10.60
C VAL A 205 -14.12 -32.35 -9.91
N ILE A 206 -13.85 -33.04 -8.80
CA ILE A 206 -14.85 -33.93 -8.20
C ILE A 206 -15.44 -33.39 -6.90
N ASP A 207 -14.81 -32.43 -6.22
CA ASP A 207 -15.22 -31.98 -4.88
C ASP A 207 -16.66 -31.44 -4.84
N HIS A 208 -17.08 -30.71 -5.87
CA HIS A 208 -18.44 -30.14 -6.00
C HIS A 208 -19.57 -31.17 -6.08
N ASN A 209 -19.26 -32.46 -6.26
CA ASN A 209 -20.24 -33.54 -6.27
C ASN A 209 -20.49 -34.14 -4.89
N PHE A 210 -19.73 -33.74 -3.87
CA PHE A 210 -19.79 -34.28 -2.51
C PHE A 210 -20.03 -33.16 -1.50
N ASP A 211 -20.84 -33.41 -0.47
CA ASP A 211 -21.06 -32.47 0.63
C ASP A 211 -19.98 -32.61 1.71
N VAL A 212 -18.75 -32.24 1.35
CA VAL A 212 -17.57 -32.32 2.22
C VAL A 212 -16.87 -30.98 2.31
N PHE A 213 -16.33 -30.65 3.48
CA PHE A 213 -15.56 -29.44 3.69
C PHE A 213 -14.10 -29.63 3.26
N LYS A 214 -13.64 -28.74 2.38
CA LYS A 214 -12.23 -28.64 1.98
C LYS A 214 -11.44 -27.94 3.08
N SER A 215 -10.72 -28.71 3.88
CA SER A 215 -9.89 -28.20 4.97
C SER A 215 -8.75 -27.32 4.45
N PRO A 216 -8.29 -26.29 5.18
CA PRO A 216 -7.03 -25.61 4.89
C PRO A 216 -5.79 -26.53 4.90
N VAL A 217 -5.88 -27.72 5.51
CA VAL A 217 -4.78 -28.68 5.60
C VAL A 217 -4.41 -29.20 4.20
N ASN A 218 -3.22 -28.80 3.76
CA ASN A 218 -2.54 -29.32 2.59
C ASN A 218 -1.16 -29.84 2.98
N CYS A 219 -0.68 -30.85 2.26
CA CYS A 219 0.62 -31.43 2.52
C CYS A 219 1.22 -32.06 1.26
N CYS A 220 2.49 -32.45 1.37
CA CYS A 220 3.17 -33.25 0.35
C CYS A 220 3.12 -32.62 -1.04
N PRO A 221 3.68 -31.40 -1.21
CA PRO A 221 3.83 -30.82 -2.53
C PRO A 221 4.73 -31.73 -3.37
N VAL A 222 4.29 -32.03 -4.60
CA VAL A 222 5.01 -32.84 -5.56
C VAL A 222 5.01 -32.16 -6.92
N GLU A 223 6.13 -32.32 -7.61
CA GLU A 223 6.28 -31.89 -8.99
C GLU A 223 5.87 -33.03 -9.91
N ILE A 224 4.90 -32.76 -10.80
CA ILE A 224 4.50 -33.73 -11.81
C ILE A 224 5.34 -33.52 -13.06
N ARG A 225 6.01 -34.58 -13.51
CA ARG A 225 6.97 -34.58 -14.62
C ARG A 225 6.69 -35.74 -15.59
N TYR A 226 7.28 -35.68 -16.79
CA TYR A 226 7.36 -36.85 -17.66
C TYR A 226 8.58 -37.67 -17.25
N ALA A 227 8.47 -38.99 -17.32
CA ALA A 227 9.54 -39.91 -16.95
C ALA A 227 9.89 -40.86 -18.09
N VAL A 228 11.17 -41.15 -18.23
CA VAL A 228 11.72 -42.19 -19.11
C VAL A 228 12.56 -43.16 -18.28
N LYS A 229 12.92 -44.32 -18.84
CA LYS A 229 13.85 -45.24 -18.18
C LYS A 229 15.23 -44.59 -18.02
N GLY A 230 15.83 -44.70 -16.83
CA GLY A 230 17.13 -44.09 -16.53
C GLY A 230 18.20 -44.43 -17.57
N GLY A 231 18.93 -43.42 -18.03
CA GLY A 231 19.98 -43.52 -19.04
C GLY A 231 19.47 -43.72 -20.48
N THR A 232 18.17 -43.56 -20.74
CA THR A 232 17.57 -43.70 -22.08
C THR A 232 16.71 -42.49 -22.43
N HIS A 233 16.46 -42.27 -23.74
CA HIS A 233 15.53 -41.22 -24.23
C HIS A 233 15.81 -39.79 -23.70
N ALA A 234 17.06 -39.46 -23.36
CA ALA A 234 17.46 -38.13 -22.89
C ALA A 234 17.15 -37.02 -23.91
N ASP A 235 17.17 -37.38 -25.19
CA ASP A 235 16.80 -36.50 -26.30
C ASP A 235 15.30 -36.17 -26.32
N VAL A 236 14.43 -37.11 -25.95
CA VAL A 236 12.98 -36.90 -25.78
C VAL A 236 12.73 -35.94 -24.61
N LEU A 237 13.42 -36.14 -23.48
CA LEU A 237 13.28 -35.25 -22.32
C LEU A 237 13.74 -33.82 -22.62
N ALA A 238 14.88 -33.65 -23.30
CA ALA A 238 15.40 -32.32 -23.65
C ALA A 238 14.47 -31.55 -24.60
N ALA A 239 13.86 -32.24 -25.56
CA ALA A 239 12.87 -31.66 -26.46
C ALA A 239 11.58 -31.26 -25.71
N LEU A 240 11.10 -32.11 -24.80
CA LEU A 240 9.96 -31.78 -23.92
C LEU A 240 10.27 -30.57 -23.02
N ASP A 241 11.46 -30.51 -22.42
CA ASP A 241 11.88 -29.39 -21.57
C ASP A 241 11.92 -28.06 -22.34
N THR A 242 12.50 -28.07 -23.54
CA THR A 242 12.58 -26.87 -24.40
C THR A 242 11.19 -26.39 -24.79
N HIS A 243 10.30 -27.30 -25.17
CA HIS A 243 8.92 -26.96 -25.56
C HIS A 243 8.09 -26.47 -24.38
N LEU A 244 8.18 -27.13 -23.23
CA LEU A 244 7.51 -26.70 -22.01
C LEU A 244 7.99 -25.32 -21.55
N GLN A 245 9.28 -25.02 -21.66
CA GLN A 245 9.83 -23.70 -21.34
C GLN A 245 9.26 -22.62 -22.27
N LYS A 246 9.16 -22.91 -23.58
CA LYS A 246 8.56 -22.01 -24.57
C LYS A 246 7.08 -21.75 -24.28
N LEU A 247 6.28 -22.79 -24.05
CA LEU A 247 4.86 -22.64 -23.74
C LEU A 247 4.63 -21.86 -22.44
N LYS A 248 5.44 -22.10 -21.41
CA LYS A 248 5.33 -21.37 -20.13
C LYS A 248 5.76 -19.91 -20.19
N GLY A 249 6.56 -19.52 -21.18
CA GLY A 249 6.98 -18.13 -21.39
C GLY A 249 5.91 -17.24 -22.05
N ASP A 250 4.84 -17.82 -22.59
CA ASP A 250 3.76 -17.10 -23.29
C ASP A 250 2.41 -17.37 -22.60
N GLU A 251 1.81 -16.34 -22.00
CA GLU A 251 0.53 -16.41 -21.29
C GLU A 251 -0.66 -16.75 -22.20
N THR A 252 -0.51 -16.61 -23.53
CA THR A 252 -1.53 -16.96 -24.53
C THR A 252 -1.35 -18.38 -25.09
N SER A 253 -0.34 -19.11 -24.61
CA SER A 253 -0.01 -20.43 -25.14
C SER A 253 -1.04 -21.51 -24.83
N LEU A 254 -0.89 -22.65 -25.50
CA LEU A 254 -1.67 -23.86 -25.21
C LEU A 254 -1.53 -24.28 -23.74
N TYR A 255 -0.41 -24.01 -23.08
CA TYR A 255 -0.23 -24.38 -21.67
C TYR A 255 -1.26 -23.72 -20.77
N TYR A 256 -1.43 -22.40 -20.86
CA TYR A 256 -2.41 -21.68 -20.03
C TYR A 256 -3.86 -21.95 -20.47
N THR A 257 -4.08 -22.17 -21.77
CA THR A 257 -5.40 -22.55 -22.30
C THR A 257 -5.83 -23.93 -21.79
N ALA A 258 -4.95 -24.93 -21.88
CA ALA A 258 -5.19 -26.27 -21.37
C ALA A 258 -5.27 -26.28 -19.84
N LEU A 259 -4.45 -25.49 -19.14
CA LEU A 259 -4.49 -25.35 -17.69
C LEU A 259 -5.87 -24.83 -17.23
N ASN A 260 -6.38 -23.78 -17.87
CA ASN A 260 -7.71 -23.25 -17.59
C ASN A 260 -8.84 -24.21 -18.01
N GLN A 261 -8.69 -24.91 -19.13
CA GLN A 261 -9.68 -25.88 -19.58
C GLN A 261 -9.83 -27.06 -18.61
N TRP A 262 -8.71 -27.60 -18.11
CA TRP A 262 -8.70 -28.81 -17.29
C TRP A 262 -8.81 -28.54 -15.78
N PHE A 263 -8.34 -27.39 -15.30
CA PHE A 263 -8.31 -27.06 -13.87
C PHE A 263 -9.03 -25.74 -13.51
N GLY A 264 -9.48 -24.96 -14.49
CA GLY A 264 -10.23 -23.72 -14.25
C GLY A 264 -11.68 -24.03 -13.86
N GLY A 265 -11.97 -24.00 -12.56
CA GLY A 265 -13.30 -24.21 -11.97
C GLY A 265 -14.33 -23.11 -12.29
N VAL A 266 -14.52 -22.77 -13.55
CA VAL A 266 -15.52 -21.80 -13.97
C VAL A 266 -16.86 -22.52 -14.15
N LYS A 267 -17.78 -22.28 -13.20
CA LYS A 267 -19.21 -22.46 -13.41
C LYS A 267 -19.60 -21.73 -14.69
N ARG A 268 -19.82 -22.47 -15.78
CA ARG A 268 -20.41 -21.90 -17.00
C ARG A 268 -21.78 -21.31 -16.62
N PRO A 269 -22.07 -20.05 -16.94
CA PRO A 269 -23.42 -19.53 -16.79
C PRO A 269 -24.34 -20.39 -17.67
N VAL A 270 -25.27 -21.10 -17.05
CA VAL A 270 -26.29 -21.87 -17.76
C VAL A 270 -27.16 -20.86 -18.50
N PHE A 271 -26.92 -20.69 -19.79
CA PHE A 271 -27.71 -19.80 -20.64
C PHE A 271 -29.17 -20.26 -20.60
N PRO A 272 -30.09 -19.46 -20.03
CA PRO A 272 -31.46 -19.90 -19.89
C PRO A 272 -32.12 -19.91 -21.27
N ARG A 273 -32.87 -20.97 -21.58
CA ARG A 273 -33.44 -21.22 -22.92
C ARG A 273 -34.30 -20.07 -23.48
N TRP A 274 -34.80 -19.17 -22.63
CA TRP A 274 -35.48 -17.94 -23.08
C TRP A 274 -34.55 -17.02 -23.88
N LEU A 275 -33.25 -17.05 -23.63
CA LEU A 275 -32.26 -16.25 -24.34
C LEU A 275 -32.04 -16.74 -25.78
N LEU A 276 -32.22 -18.03 -26.06
CA LEU A 276 -32.23 -18.56 -27.44
C LEU A 276 -33.44 -18.03 -28.22
N GLY A 277 -34.59 -17.88 -27.56
CA GLY A 277 -35.77 -17.24 -28.14
C GLY A 277 -35.51 -15.77 -28.49
N LEU A 278 -34.82 -15.03 -27.61
CA LEU A 278 -34.40 -13.66 -27.87
C LEU A 278 -33.34 -13.55 -28.95
N LEU A 279 -32.40 -14.50 -29.04
CA LEU A 279 -31.40 -14.53 -30.10
C LEU A 279 -32.02 -14.87 -31.46
N ALA A 280 -33.02 -15.75 -31.52
CA ALA A 280 -33.77 -16.02 -32.74
C ALA A 280 -34.64 -14.82 -33.17
N ALA A 281 -35.29 -14.15 -32.21
CA ALA A 281 -36.00 -12.90 -32.46
C ALA A 281 -35.03 -11.79 -32.91
N GLY A 282 -33.87 -11.69 -32.28
CA GLY A 282 -32.79 -10.77 -32.63
C GLY A 282 -32.25 -11.04 -34.02
N LEU A 283 -32.02 -12.31 -34.40
CA LEU A 283 -31.62 -12.69 -35.75
C LEU A 283 -32.71 -12.36 -36.77
N GLY A 284 -33.98 -12.57 -36.43
CA GLY A 284 -35.11 -12.15 -37.26
C GLY A 284 -35.15 -10.63 -37.47
N VAL A 285 -34.88 -9.85 -36.42
CA VAL A 285 -34.73 -8.39 -36.50
C VAL A 285 -33.51 -8.01 -37.36
N VAL A 286 -32.38 -8.68 -37.22
CA VAL A 286 -31.17 -8.42 -38.02
C VAL A 286 -31.40 -8.75 -39.50
N VAL A 287 -32.12 -9.85 -39.83
CA VAL A 287 -32.48 -10.18 -41.22
C VAL A 287 -33.49 -9.17 -41.77
N LEU A 288 -34.47 -8.75 -40.99
CA LEU A 288 -35.40 -7.68 -41.37
C LEU A 288 -34.69 -6.34 -41.57
N LEU A 289 -33.72 -6.01 -40.71
CA LEU A 289 -32.87 -4.82 -40.84
C LEU A 289 -31.94 -4.93 -42.04
N PHE A 290 -31.46 -6.13 -42.39
CA PHE A 290 -30.62 -6.34 -43.57
C PHE A 290 -31.41 -6.19 -44.88
N ILE A 291 -32.61 -6.78 -44.94
CA ILE A 291 -33.55 -6.60 -46.07
C ILE A 291 -33.98 -5.14 -46.14
N GLY A 292 -34.31 -4.54 -44.99
CA GLY A 292 -34.62 -3.12 -44.84
C GLY A 292 -33.47 -2.23 -45.32
N ASN A 293 -32.22 -2.56 -45.00
CA ASN A 293 -31.01 -1.85 -45.43
C ASN A 293 -30.78 -2.01 -46.94
N LEU A 294 -31.11 -3.15 -47.53
CA LEU A 294 -31.05 -3.35 -48.99
C LEU A 294 -32.09 -2.51 -49.74
N VAL A 295 -33.30 -2.39 -49.18
CA VAL A 295 -34.36 -1.51 -49.70
C VAL A 295 -34.02 -0.04 -49.45
N LEU A 296 -33.46 0.30 -48.29
CA LEU A 296 -32.96 1.63 -47.96
C LEU A 296 -31.82 2.03 -48.88
N ARG A 297 -30.86 1.17 -49.20
CA ARG A 297 -29.76 1.50 -50.14
C ARG A 297 -30.28 1.83 -51.54
N ARG A 298 -31.36 1.17 -51.98
CA ARG A 298 -32.06 1.52 -53.23
C ARG A 298 -32.82 2.84 -53.14
N GLN A 299 -33.45 3.16 -52.01
CA GLN A 299 -34.14 4.43 -51.79
C GLN A 299 -33.20 5.61 -51.50
N VAL A 300 -32.07 5.37 -50.84
CA VAL A 300 -31.01 6.35 -50.52
C VAL A 300 -30.33 6.80 -51.79
N LYS A 301 -30.11 5.91 -52.77
CA LYS A 301 -29.58 6.32 -54.09
C LYS A 301 -30.56 7.19 -54.91
N ALA A 302 -31.85 7.14 -54.58
CA ALA A 302 -32.88 8.01 -55.14
C ALA A 302 -33.09 9.29 -54.30
N ARG A 303 -32.84 9.25 -52.98
CA ARG A 303 -32.91 10.40 -52.06
C ARG A 303 -31.60 11.14 -51.85
N THR A 304 -30.49 10.70 -52.43
CA THR A 304 -29.17 11.35 -52.34
C THR A 304 -29.17 12.79 -52.87
N VAL A 305 -30.16 13.17 -53.68
CA VAL A 305 -30.36 14.57 -54.12
C VAL A 305 -31.17 15.40 -53.11
N ALA A 306 -31.91 14.76 -52.20
CA ALA A 306 -32.67 15.41 -51.13
C ALA A 306 -31.89 15.50 -49.79
N LEU A 307 -30.91 14.60 -49.58
CA LEU A 307 -30.11 14.45 -48.36
C LEU A 307 -29.12 15.60 -48.08
N GLU A 308 -28.75 16.39 -49.08
CA GLU A 308 -27.89 17.57 -48.87
C GLU A 308 -28.55 18.62 -47.96
N LYS A 309 -29.89 18.67 -47.92
CA LYS A 309 -30.63 19.52 -46.97
C LYS A 309 -30.73 18.92 -45.55
N GLU A 310 -30.52 17.62 -45.40
CA GLU A 310 -30.69 16.88 -44.13
C GLU A 310 -29.38 16.83 -43.30
N ILE A 311 -28.23 17.05 -43.95
CA ILE A 311 -26.91 17.16 -43.29
C ILE A 311 -26.87 18.31 -42.27
N VAL A 312 -27.54 19.42 -42.54
CA VAL A 312 -27.63 20.58 -41.62
C VAL A 312 -28.43 20.23 -40.37
N VAL A 313 -29.48 19.41 -40.49
CA VAL A 313 -30.31 18.96 -39.34
C VAL A 313 -29.56 17.93 -38.49
N ARG A 314 -28.70 17.10 -39.12
CA ARG A 314 -27.92 16.08 -38.42
C ARG A 314 -26.76 16.67 -37.60
N GLN A 315 -26.17 17.77 -38.07
CA GLN A 315 -25.20 18.55 -37.30
C GLN A 315 -25.85 19.20 -36.06
N GLN A 316 -27.11 19.62 -36.18
CA GLN A 316 -27.89 20.12 -35.05
C GLN A 316 -28.20 18.99 -34.05
N ALA A 317 -28.58 17.80 -34.51
CA ALA A 317 -28.86 16.65 -33.65
C ALA A 317 -27.61 16.07 -32.94
N GLU A 318 -26.41 16.17 -33.53
CA GLU A 318 -25.14 15.84 -32.84
C GLU A 318 -24.74 16.89 -31.80
N ALA A 319 -25.08 18.17 -32.03
CA ALA A 319 -24.94 19.21 -31.01
C ALA A 319 -25.92 18.98 -29.84
N ASP A 320 -27.17 18.64 -30.16
CA ASP A 320 -28.21 18.34 -29.14
C ASP A 320 -27.89 17.07 -28.34
N LEU A 321 -27.19 16.08 -28.92
CA LEU A 321 -26.74 14.87 -28.23
C LEU A 321 -25.51 15.13 -27.33
N ARG A 322 -24.64 16.08 -27.70
CA ARG A 322 -23.55 16.58 -26.84
C ARG A 322 -24.08 17.39 -25.66
N ASP A 323 -25.11 18.20 -25.88
CA ASP A 323 -25.81 18.93 -24.82
C ASP A 323 -26.60 18.00 -23.88
N ALA A 324 -26.94 16.77 -24.31
CA ALA A 324 -27.66 15.78 -23.50
C ALA A 324 -26.76 14.86 -22.65
N MET A 325 -25.44 14.83 -22.86
CA MET A 325 -24.50 14.13 -21.98
C MET A 325 -24.03 15.09 -20.88
N HIS A 326 -24.34 14.81 -19.60
CA HIS A 326 -23.81 15.60 -18.47
C HIS A 326 -22.28 15.70 -18.55
N ASN A 327 -21.79 16.83 -19.05
CA ASN A 327 -20.37 17.09 -19.30
C ASN A 327 -19.62 17.40 -18.01
N LEU A 328 -20.32 17.95 -17.02
CA LEU A 328 -19.77 18.19 -15.69
C LEU A 328 -19.98 16.91 -14.85
N ARG A 329 -18.89 16.19 -14.60
CA ARG A 329 -18.91 14.94 -13.82
C ARG A 329 -17.91 15.00 -12.68
N THR A 330 -18.34 14.59 -11.49
CA THR A 330 -17.49 14.37 -10.32
C THR A 330 -17.31 12.87 -10.05
N ILE A 331 -16.13 12.49 -9.57
CA ILE A 331 -15.76 11.12 -9.22
C ILE A 331 -15.04 11.17 -7.87
N GLN A 332 -15.56 10.47 -6.86
CA GLN A 332 -14.85 10.33 -5.58
C GLN A 332 -13.61 9.47 -5.77
N VAL A 333 -12.43 10.02 -5.46
CA VAL A 333 -11.15 9.30 -5.56
C VAL A 333 -10.84 8.62 -4.22
N ALA A 334 -10.78 9.42 -3.15
CA ALA A 334 -10.56 9.05 -1.75
C ALA A 334 -11.28 10.07 -0.85
N PRO A 335 -11.49 9.84 0.46
CA PRO A 335 -12.06 10.85 1.36
C PRO A 335 -11.35 12.20 1.23
N GLY A 336 -12.10 13.29 1.06
CA GLY A 336 -11.53 14.63 0.83
C GLY A 336 -10.88 14.85 -0.55
N VAL A 337 -10.94 13.88 -1.46
CA VAL A 337 -10.39 13.97 -2.82
C VAL A 337 -11.43 13.62 -3.87
N ILE A 338 -11.73 14.59 -4.74
CA ILE A 338 -12.71 14.49 -5.80
C ILE A 338 -12.04 14.83 -7.13
N TRP A 339 -12.27 14.00 -8.14
CA TRP A 339 -11.92 14.31 -9.51
C TRP A 339 -13.12 14.95 -10.21
N MET A 340 -12.94 16.12 -10.79
CA MET A 340 -13.95 16.77 -11.63
C MET A 340 -13.45 16.84 -13.07
N GLN A 341 -14.31 16.46 -14.01
CA GLN A 341 -14.01 16.55 -15.43
C GLN A 341 -15.09 17.32 -16.18
N ILE A 342 -14.65 18.17 -17.10
CA ILE A 342 -15.47 18.93 -18.04
C ILE A 342 -14.77 18.83 -19.41
N PRO A 343 -14.92 17.70 -20.13
CA PRO A 343 -14.15 17.42 -21.34
C PRO A 343 -14.30 18.47 -22.44
N GLU A 344 -15.50 19.05 -22.61
CA GLU A 344 -15.73 20.11 -23.59
C GLU A 344 -14.94 21.38 -23.31
N ALA A 345 -14.77 21.72 -22.03
CA ALA A 345 -13.93 22.83 -21.59
C ALA A 345 -12.43 22.44 -21.52
N ARG A 346 -12.08 21.19 -21.80
CA ARG A 346 -10.74 20.61 -21.61
C ARG A 346 -10.21 20.82 -20.19
N LEU A 347 -11.09 20.75 -19.19
CA LEU A 347 -10.74 20.93 -17.79
C LEU A 347 -10.87 19.61 -17.02
N PHE A 348 -9.79 19.26 -16.34
CA PHE A 348 -9.65 18.07 -15.51
C PHE A 348 -9.06 18.52 -14.18
N ILE A 349 -9.91 18.60 -13.18
CA ILE A 349 -9.63 19.27 -11.91
C ILE A 349 -9.46 18.21 -10.83
N LEU A 350 -8.28 18.21 -10.21
CA LEU A 350 -8.03 17.48 -8.97
C LEU A 350 -8.48 18.34 -7.79
N CYS A 351 -9.58 18.00 -7.15
CA CYS A 351 -10.08 18.70 -5.97
C CYS A 351 -9.62 17.99 -4.70
N GLY A 352 -8.76 18.66 -3.92
CA GLY A 352 -8.02 18.06 -2.81
C GLY A 352 -6.77 17.33 -3.31
N CYS A 353 -5.61 17.60 -2.69
CA CYS A 353 -4.34 16.99 -3.09
C CYS A 353 -3.50 16.55 -1.87
N PRO A 354 -4.00 15.61 -1.05
CA PRO A 354 -3.19 15.02 0.01
C PRO A 354 -2.03 14.20 -0.57
N GLY A 355 -1.15 13.71 0.30
CA GLY A 355 -0.03 12.86 -0.11
C GLY A 355 -0.50 11.62 -0.87
N GLU A 356 0.35 11.11 -1.78
CA GLU A 356 0.08 9.93 -2.62
C GLU A 356 -1.11 10.06 -3.59
N VAL A 357 -1.70 11.25 -3.77
CA VAL A 357 -2.90 11.44 -4.61
C VAL A 357 -2.69 11.03 -6.07
N VAL A 358 -1.48 11.22 -6.62
CA VAL A 358 -1.13 10.79 -7.99
C VAL A 358 -1.31 9.27 -8.13
N LYS A 359 -0.88 8.50 -7.15
CA LYS A 359 -1.00 7.03 -7.14
C LYS A 359 -2.47 6.59 -7.00
N HIS A 360 -3.26 7.29 -6.19
CA HIS A 360 -4.72 7.10 -6.15
C HIS A 360 -5.38 7.32 -7.51
N LEU A 361 -5.00 8.39 -8.22
CA LEU A 361 -5.50 8.67 -9.57
C LEU A 361 -5.07 7.59 -10.58
N MET A 362 -3.86 7.05 -10.48
CA MET A 362 -3.37 5.93 -11.31
C MET A 362 -4.19 4.65 -11.07
N HIS A 363 -4.49 4.29 -9.82
CA HIS A 363 -5.33 3.12 -9.50
C HIS A 363 -6.77 3.26 -10.00
N ARG A 364 -7.30 4.48 -10.00
CA ARG A 364 -8.63 4.79 -10.55
C ARG A 364 -8.64 4.88 -12.08
N GLY A 365 -7.48 4.78 -12.74
CA GLY A 365 -7.35 4.94 -14.18
C GLY A 365 -7.62 6.37 -14.66
N LEU A 366 -7.46 7.38 -13.81
CA LEU A 366 -7.59 8.80 -14.18
C LEU A 366 -6.27 9.34 -14.74
N ILE A 367 -5.15 8.79 -14.28
CA ILE A 367 -3.82 8.95 -14.89
C ILE A 367 -3.48 7.64 -15.61
N GLN A 368 -3.27 7.70 -16.93
CA GLN A 368 -2.92 6.56 -17.77
C GLN A 368 -1.86 6.93 -18.78
N ARG A 369 -0.97 5.99 -19.13
CA ARG A 369 -0.07 6.16 -20.27
C ARG A 369 -0.87 6.05 -21.57
N THR A 370 -0.69 7.03 -22.45
CA THR A 370 -1.26 7.09 -23.79
C THR A 370 -0.17 7.35 -24.81
N THR A 371 -0.38 6.91 -26.05
CA THR A 371 0.54 7.14 -27.16
C THR A 371 -0.22 7.73 -28.32
N CYS A 372 0.25 8.86 -28.84
CA CYS A 372 -0.28 9.47 -30.06
C CYS A 372 0.87 10.07 -30.86
N ASP A 373 0.85 9.86 -32.18
CA ASP A 373 1.91 10.24 -33.13
C ASP A 373 3.33 9.79 -32.71
N GLY A 374 3.44 8.62 -32.08
CA GLY A 374 4.71 8.03 -31.65
C GLY A 374 5.31 8.62 -30.37
N VAL A 375 4.66 9.60 -29.74
CA VAL A 375 5.04 10.14 -28.42
C VAL A 375 4.16 9.49 -27.35
N THR A 376 4.77 9.02 -26.26
CA THR A 376 4.06 8.43 -25.12
C THR A 376 4.09 9.39 -23.94
N TRP A 377 2.94 9.69 -23.36
CA TRP A 377 2.79 10.57 -22.20
C TRP A 377 1.64 10.11 -21.31
N GLU A 378 1.44 10.76 -20.17
CA GLU A 378 0.35 10.44 -19.25
C GLU A 378 -0.84 11.39 -19.39
N THR A 379 -2.06 10.86 -19.20
CA THR A 379 -3.25 11.70 -18.90
C THR A 379 -3.19 12.18 -17.46
N GLY A 380 -4.07 13.10 -17.08
CA GLY A 380 -4.18 13.54 -15.69
C GLY A 380 -4.88 14.87 -15.53
N PRO A 381 -4.84 15.44 -14.32
CA PRO A 381 -5.42 16.75 -14.05
C PRO A 381 -4.62 17.83 -14.79
N ASN A 382 -5.23 18.98 -15.03
CA ASN A 382 -4.54 20.20 -15.48
C ASN A 382 -4.81 21.41 -14.55
N VAL A 383 -5.63 21.19 -13.52
CA VAL A 383 -5.94 22.15 -12.45
C VAL A 383 -5.97 21.39 -11.12
N VAL A 384 -5.46 22.01 -10.04
CA VAL A 384 -5.61 21.51 -8.67
C VAL A 384 -6.39 22.53 -7.84
N LEU A 385 -7.51 22.10 -7.24
CA LEU A 385 -8.22 22.85 -6.21
C LEU A 385 -7.68 22.46 -4.82
N LEU A 386 -7.11 23.43 -4.13
CA LEU A 386 -6.56 23.28 -2.79
C LEU A 386 -7.66 23.30 -1.72
N SER A 387 -7.44 22.53 -0.66
CA SER A 387 -8.22 22.61 0.58
C SER A 387 -7.96 23.96 1.28
N ASP A 388 -8.99 24.58 1.84
CA ASP A 388 -8.89 25.71 2.78
C ASP A 388 -8.06 25.32 4.01
N LEU A 389 -8.24 24.08 4.45
CA LEU A 389 -7.58 23.51 5.61
C LEU A 389 -6.24 22.91 5.20
N LEU A 390 -5.16 23.30 5.87
CA LEU A 390 -3.84 22.70 5.67
C LEU A 390 -3.82 21.23 6.12
N ILE A 391 -4.44 20.95 7.27
CA ILE A 391 -4.53 19.61 7.88
C ILE A 391 -5.98 19.24 8.11
N GLN A 392 -6.28 17.97 7.85
CA GLN A 392 -7.56 17.35 8.20
C GLN A 392 -7.28 16.02 8.90
N ASN A 393 -7.86 15.83 10.09
CA ASN A 393 -7.70 14.64 10.93
C ASN A 393 -6.24 14.16 11.09
N GLY A 394 -5.30 15.10 11.21
CA GLY A 394 -3.87 14.82 11.40
C GLY A 394 -3.08 14.47 10.13
N GLY A 395 -3.68 14.56 8.94
CA GLY A 395 -3.01 14.43 7.65
C GLY A 395 -3.07 15.72 6.82
N PHE A 396 -2.05 15.97 6.01
CA PHE A 396 -1.99 17.16 5.15
C PHE A 396 -2.92 17.05 3.96
N ALA A 397 -3.70 18.10 3.72
CA ALA A 397 -4.67 18.16 2.62
C ALA A 397 -4.07 18.75 1.33
N ASN A 398 -2.96 19.48 1.43
CA ASN A 398 -2.32 20.19 0.32
C ASN A 398 -0.82 19.82 0.19
N LEU A 399 -0.51 18.88 -0.70
CA LEU A 399 0.82 18.46 -1.13
C LEU A 399 0.85 18.44 -2.67
N SER A 400 1.01 19.61 -3.28
CA SER A 400 0.77 19.81 -4.72
C SER A 400 1.99 19.59 -5.63
N GLU A 401 3.18 19.34 -5.08
CA GLU A 401 4.42 19.14 -5.86
C GLU A 401 4.26 18.03 -6.88
N PHE A 402 3.95 16.81 -6.46
CA PHE A 402 3.87 15.66 -7.38
C PHE A 402 2.74 15.78 -8.40
N PRO A 403 1.52 16.24 -8.05
CA PRO A 403 0.50 16.57 -9.04
C PRO A 403 1.00 17.55 -10.11
N ILE A 404 1.73 18.60 -9.72
CA ILE A 404 2.28 19.59 -10.66
C ILE A 404 3.44 19.00 -11.48
N LEU A 405 4.36 18.27 -10.86
CA LEU A 405 5.45 17.59 -11.56
C LEU A 405 4.93 16.58 -12.60
N GLN A 406 3.84 15.87 -12.28
CA GLN A 406 3.15 14.97 -13.19
C GLN A 406 2.63 15.73 -14.42
N MET A 407 2.00 16.89 -14.23
CA MET A 407 1.54 17.76 -15.34
C MET A 407 2.69 18.29 -16.20
N LEU A 408 3.74 18.82 -15.56
CA LEU A 408 4.86 19.46 -16.25
C LEU A 408 5.65 18.45 -17.09
N TYR A 409 6.01 17.30 -16.49
CA TYR A 409 6.98 16.36 -17.06
C TYR A 409 6.34 15.08 -17.61
N ARG A 410 5.40 14.44 -16.91
CA ARG A 410 4.83 13.15 -17.34
C ARG A 410 3.69 13.31 -18.35
N GLN A 411 2.90 14.38 -18.25
CA GLN A 411 1.98 14.80 -19.32
C GLN A 411 2.67 15.61 -20.41
N GLY A 412 3.86 16.16 -20.12
CA GLY A 412 4.67 16.95 -21.06
C GLY A 412 4.12 18.34 -21.37
N MET A 413 3.45 18.99 -20.43
CA MET A 413 2.91 20.36 -20.61
C MET A 413 4.03 21.43 -20.71
N MET A 414 5.22 21.14 -20.19
CA MET A 414 6.37 22.07 -20.21
C MET A 414 7.52 21.61 -21.12
N LEU A 415 7.47 20.36 -21.59
CA LEU A 415 8.54 19.79 -22.41
C LEU A 415 8.58 20.45 -23.81
N PRO A 416 9.72 20.99 -24.26
CA PRO A 416 9.83 21.59 -25.59
C PRO A 416 9.47 20.60 -26.71
N ASN A 417 8.72 21.04 -27.72
CA ASN A 417 8.27 20.23 -28.87
C ASN A 417 7.40 19.01 -28.52
N HIS A 418 6.90 18.90 -27.29
CA HIS A 418 5.99 17.83 -26.89
C HIS A 418 4.55 18.15 -27.37
N PRO A 419 3.78 17.16 -27.89
CA PRO A 419 2.44 17.40 -28.44
C PRO A 419 1.44 18.00 -27.42
N ASN A 420 1.64 17.73 -26.14
CA ASN A 420 0.81 18.27 -25.06
C ASN A 420 1.28 19.64 -24.54
N ASN A 421 2.42 20.15 -25.02
CA ASN A 421 2.86 21.51 -24.71
C ASN A 421 2.11 22.50 -25.60
N THR A 422 0.90 22.87 -25.18
CA THR A 422 0.01 23.80 -25.89
C THR A 422 0.22 25.27 -25.49
N GLY A 423 1.20 25.56 -24.63
CA GLY A 423 1.38 26.85 -23.98
C GLY A 423 0.45 27.09 -22.77
N VAL A 424 -0.51 26.18 -22.52
CA VAL A 424 -1.36 26.23 -21.33
C VAL A 424 -0.60 25.66 -20.14
N LYS A 425 -0.51 26.43 -19.05
CA LYS A 425 0.15 26.00 -17.82
C LYS A 425 -0.80 25.22 -16.90
N PRO A 426 -0.26 24.32 -16.06
CA PRO A 426 -0.94 23.87 -14.84
C PRO A 426 -1.51 25.04 -14.04
N MET A 427 -2.60 24.84 -13.32
CA MET A 427 -3.20 25.90 -12.50
C MET A 427 -3.46 25.42 -11.06
N LEU A 428 -3.11 26.24 -10.08
CA LEU A 428 -3.55 26.09 -8.69
C LEU A 428 -4.70 27.04 -8.39
N ILE A 429 -5.78 26.51 -7.84
CA ILE A 429 -6.96 27.28 -7.44
C ILE A 429 -7.25 27.06 -5.94
N GLY A 430 -7.65 28.10 -5.23
CA GLY A 430 -7.93 28.03 -3.79
C GLY A 430 -7.90 29.42 -3.14
N THR A 431 -7.82 29.46 -1.80
CA THR A 431 -7.60 30.73 -1.10
C THR A 431 -6.22 31.31 -1.41
N GLU A 432 -6.09 32.63 -1.34
CA GLU A 432 -4.82 33.30 -1.65
C GLU A 432 -3.66 32.77 -0.79
N SER A 433 -3.90 32.55 0.51
CA SER A 433 -2.89 32.01 1.42
C SER A 433 -2.43 30.61 1.02
N GLN A 434 -3.36 29.70 0.72
CA GLN A 434 -3.03 28.32 0.33
C GLN A 434 -2.32 28.26 -1.02
N VAL A 435 -2.78 29.03 -2.00
CA VAL A 435 -2.14 29.07 -3.33
C VAL A 435 -0.71 29.62 -3.23
N ARG A 436 -0.49 30.71 -2.49
CA ARG A 436 0.87 31.26 -2.29
C ARG A 436 1.78 30.28 -1.58
N ALA A 437 1.31 29.66 -0.48
CA ALA A 437 2.07 28.67 0.27
C ALA A 437 2.52 27.50 -0.63
N GLN A 438 1.60 26.96 -1.43
CA GLN A 438 1.90 25.85 -2.33
C GLN A 438 2.82 26.24 -3.50
N LEU A 439 2.75 27.47 -4.03
CA LEU A 439 3.72 27.95 -5.02
C LEU A 439 5.14 28.03 -4.45
N HIS A 440 5.31 28.54 -3.23
CA HIS A 440 6.60 28.56 -2.55
C HIS A 440 7.09 27.14 -2.22
N TYR A 441 6.17 26.26 -1.82
CA TYR A 441 6.44 24.85 -1.57
C TYR A 441 7.01 24.13 -2.80
N ILE A 442 6.33 24.25 -3.95
CA ILE A 442 6.77 23.69 -5.23
C ILE A 442 8.13 24.28 -5.65
N HIS A 443 8.34 25.58 -5.43
CA HIS A 443 9.62 26.22 -5.76
C HIS A 443 10.79 25.58 -5.02
N ARG A 444 10.62 25.37 -3.71
CA ARG A 444 11.61 24.73 -2.84
C ARG A 444 11.73 23.23 -3.15
N GLY A 445 10.66 22.58 -3.57
CA GLY A 445 10.69 21.21 -4.08
C GLY A 445 11.53 21.04 -5.34
N ASN A 446 11.42 21.96 -6.30
CA ASN A 446 12.15 21.89 -7.57
C ASN A 446 13.63 22.27 -7.44
N TYR A 447 13.96 23.21 -6.56
CA TYR A 447 15.26 23.87 -6.56
C TYR A 447 15.94 23.96 -5.20
N GLY A 448 15.28 23.65 -4.08
CA GLY A 448 15.90 23.70 -2.76
C GLY A 448 16.40 25.11 -2.40
N LEU A 449 17.71 25.25 -2.19
CA LEU A 449 18.38 26.55 -2.04
C LEU A 449 18.55 27.25 -3.40
N LEU A 450 18.15 28.52 -3.47
CA LEU A 450 17.91 29.21 -4.76
C LEU A 450 19.14 29.96 -5.29
N ASN A 451 20.10 30.30 -4.42
CA ASN A 451 21.23 31.15 -4.79
C ASN A 451 22.47 30.84 -3.94
N LYS A 452 23.59 31.44 -4.34
CA LYS A 452 24.88 31.26 -3.69
C LYS A 452 24.86 31.79 -2.26
N GLU A 453 24.13 32.86 -1.98
CA GLU A 453 24.02 33.45 -0.65
C GLU A 453 23.38 32.47 0.34
N GLU A 454 22.33 31.77 -0.07
CA GLU A 454 21.69 30.72 0.74
C GLU A 454 22.66 29.56 1.02
N LEU A 455 23.47 29.12 0.04
CA LEU A 455 24.50 28.09 0.25
C LEU A 455 25.63 28.55 1.19
N LEU A 456 26.10 29.79 1.05
CA LEU A 456 27.13 30.35 1.93
C LEU A 456 26.60 30.44 3.37
N ALA A 457 25.31 30.75 3.57
CA ALA A 457 24.68 30.81 4.88
C ALA A 457 24.65 29.44 5.59
N THR A 458 24.83 28.32 4.87
CA THR A 458 24.92 26.98 5.47
C THR A 458 26.33 26.64 5.94
N GLY A 459 27.29 27.54 5.78
CA GLY A 459 28.70 27.34 6.17
C GLY A 459 29.56 26.62 5.13
N VAL A 460 29.05 26.44 3.91
CA VAL A 460 29.83 25.92 2.78
C VAL A 460 30.77 27.01 2.26
N ASP A 461 32.00 26.66 1.88
CA ASP A 461 32.95 27.63 1.34
C ASP A 461 32.55 28.13 -0.06
N ALA A 462 33.07 29.29 -0.46
CA ALA A 462 32.68 29.93 -1.71
C ALA A 462 32.95 29.07 -2.97
N THR A 463 34.02 28.26 -2.96
CA THR A 463 34.40 27.41 -4.10
C THR A 463 33.39 26.28 -4.26
N THR A 464 33.06 25.63 -3.15
CA THR A 464 32.05 24.56 -3.13
C THR A 464 30.66 25.11 -3.45
N ALA A 465 30.30 26.28 -2.95
CA ALA A 465 29.01 26.93 -3.27
C ALA A 465 28.90 27.27 -4.77
N ASP A 466 29.97 27.77 -5.40
CA ASP A 466 30.01 28.00 -6.86
C ASP A 466 29.84 26.70 -7.64
N MET A 467 30.51 25.63 -7.23
CA MET A 467 30.37 24.31 -7.84
C MET A 467 28.94 23.79 -7.72
N MET A 468 28.33 23.86 -6.54
CA MET A 468 26.95 23.43 -6.31
C MET A 468 25.95 24.24 -7.13
N MET A 469 26.15 25.55 -7.27
CA MET A 469 25.31 26.37 -8.15
C MET A 469 25.44 25.97 -9.62
N LYS A 470 26.64 25.63 -10.10
CA LYS A 470 26.83 25.12 -11.47
C LYS A 470 26.08 23.80 -11.68
N ILE A 471 26.18 22.86 -10.72
CA ILE A 471 25.43 21.59 -10.74
C ILE A 471 23.93 21.89 -10.84
N LYS A 472 23.42 22.74 -9.95
CA LYS A 472 22.01 23.12 -9.90
C LYS A 472 21.54 23.75 -11.21
N MET A 473 22.33 24.62 -11.81
CA MET A 473 22.00 25.25 -13.10
C MET A 473 21.98 24.23 -14.25
N LYS A 474 22.81 23.18 -14.23
CA LYS A 474 22.73 22.09 -15.22
C LYS A 474 21.40 21.33 -15.09
N PHE A 475 20.97 21.00 -13.87
CA PHE A 475 19.66 20.39 -13.62
C PHE A 475 18.47 21.32 -13.95
N ALA A 476 18.62 22.62 -13.73
CA ALA A 476 17.62 23.63 -14.03
C ALA A 476 17.64 24.11 -15.50
N PHE A 477 18.37 23.43 -16.41
CA PHE A 477 18.51 23.82 -17.82
C PHE A 477 18.93 25.28 -18.04
N GLY A 478 19.81 25.77 -17.17
CA GLY A 478 20.40 27.10 -17.24
C GLY A 478 19.57 28.22 -16.61
N ALA A 479 18.41 27.94 -16.01
CA ALA A 479 17.64 28.96 -15.28
C ALA A 479 16.75 28.37 -14.18
N ILE A 480 16.87 28.92 -12.96
CA ILE A 480 15.88 28.75 -11.89
C ILE A 480 14.71 29.67 -12.22
N ARG A 481 13.51 29.11 -12.42
CA ARG A 481 12.33 29.86 -12.85
C ARG A 481 11.42 30.14 -11.66
N GLU A 482 10.81 31.31 -11.65
CA GLU A 482 9.80 31.63 -10.65
C GLU A 482 8.56 30.73 -10.83
N PRO A 483 7.88 30.33 -9.73
CA PRO A 483 6.72 29.42 -9.82
C PRO A 483 5.63 29.92 -10.77
N SER A 484 5.40 31.23 -10.82
CA SER A 484 4.41 31.87 -11.71
C SER A 484 4.74 31.74 -13.21
N GLU A 485 6.00 31.45 -13.56
CA GLU A 485 6.40 31.17 -14.93
C GLU A 485 5.92 29.80 -15.40
N ILE A 486 5.70 28.86 -14.48
CA ILE A 486 5.40 27.46 -14.78
C ILE A 486 4.02 26.99 -14.29
N VAL A 487 3.40 27.71 -13.35
CA VAL A 487 2.07 27.40 -12.80
C VAL A 487 1.23 28.67 -12.72
N ASP A 488 0.02 28.64 -13.27
CA ASP A 488 -0.97 29.71 -13.14
C ASP A 488 -1.65 29.65 -11.76
N SER A 489 -2.11 30.79 -11.25
CA SER A 489 -2.84 30.89 -9.98
C SER A 489 -4.21 31.53 -10.17
N LEU A 490 -5.20 31.01 -9.44
CA LEU A 490 -6.53 31.62 -9.32
C LEU A 490 -6.97 31.64 -7.87
N PHE A 491 -7.31 32.83 -7.37
CA PHE A 491 -7.82 32.99 -6.01
C PHE A 491 -9.33 32.91 -6.02
N VAL A 492 -9.88 32.02 -5.20
CA VAL A 492 -11.32 31.76 -5.10
C VAL A 492 -11.81 32.21 -3.73
N ASP A 493 -12.90 32.96 -3.74
CA ASP A 493 -13.63 33.40 -2.56
C ASP A 493 -15.15 33.23 -2.82
N THR A 494 -16.00 33.97 -2.10
CA THR A 494 -17.47 33.86 -2.18
C THR A 494 -18.06 34.23 -3.54
N LYS A 495 -17.39 35.08 -4.32
CA LYS A 495 -17.85 35.46 -5.66
C LYS A 495 -17.36 34.46 -6.72
N PRO A 496 -18.21 34.02 -7.66
CA PRO A 496 -17.77 33.19 -8.77
C PRO A 496 -16.66 33.86 -9.59
N VAL A 497 -15.58 33.11 -9.82
CA VAL A 497 -14.45 33.51 -10.67
C VAL A 497 -14.28 32.49 -11.80
N GLU A 498 -13.95 32.95 -13.00
CA GLU A 498 -13.73 32.06 -14.14
C GLU A 498 -12.37 31.35 -14.02
N ILE A 499 -12.37 30.03 -14.20
CA ILE A 499 -11.17 29.21 -14.30
C ILE A 499 -10.64 29.33 -15.73
N ARG A 500 -11.30 28.67 -16.69
CA ARG A 500 -11.04 28.74 -18.14
C ARG A 500 -12.28 28.27 -18.91
N ASN A 501 -12.41 28.69 -20.17
CA ASN A 501 -13.37 28.16 -21.14
C ASN A 501 -14.83 28.16 -20.64
N GLY A 502 -15.25 29.20 -19.92
CA GLY A 502 -16.61 29.36 -19.40
C GLY A 502 -16.95 28.52 -18.16
N VAL A 503 -15.96 27.84 -17.56
CA VAL A 503 -16.12 27.18 -16.25
C VAL A 503 -15.76 28.18 -15.16
N SER A 504 -16.64 28.35 -14.18
CA SER A 504 -16.39 29.21 -13.02
C SER A 504 -16.55 28.44 -11.71
N VAL A 505 -15.92 28.95 -10.65
CA VAL A 505 -15.96 28.37 -9.31
C VAL A 505 -16.21 29.45 -8.26
N ALA A 506 -16.98 29.13 -7.23
CA ALA A 506 -17.18 29.96 -6.05
C ALA A 506 -17.02 29.12 -4.78
N ARG A 507 -16.44 29.71 -3.73
CA ARG A 507 -16.39 29.11 -2.39
C ARG A 507 -17.71 29.39 -1.67
N ILE A 508 -18.44 28.35 -1.29
CA ILE A 508 -19.77 28.48 -0.67
C ILE A 508 -19.78 28.18 0.82
N ALA A 509 -18.81 27.42 1.32
CA ALA A 509 -18.55 27.20 2.74
C ALA A 509 -17.08 26.79 2.95
N LEU A 510 -16.66 26.58 4.20
CA LEU A 510 -15.33 26.04 4.51
C LEU A 510 -15.14 24.69 3.79
N ASN A 511 -14.07 24.60 2.99
CA ASN A 511 -13.73 23.43 2.17
C ASN A 511 -14.83 23.00 1.18
N THR A 512 -15.80 23.87 0.89
CA THR A 512 -16.91 23.55 -0.01
C THR A 512 -17.00 24.55 -1.15
N TYR A 513 -16.98 24.04 -2.37
CA TYR A 513 -16.90 24.83 -3.61
C TYR A 513 -18.00 24.44 -4.58
N ARG A 514 -18.58 25.43 -5.27
CA ARG A 514 -19.55 25.23 -6.33
C ARG A 514 -18.95 25.61 -7.68
N PHE A 515 -18.98 24.68 -8.62
CA PHE A 515 -18.57 24.88 -10.00
C PHE A 515 -19.78 25.11 -10.89
N TYR A 516 -19.63 25.94 -11.92
CA TYR A 516 -20.69 26.27 -12.87
C TYR A 516 -20.19 26.12 -14.31
N TYR A 517 -21.00 25.47 -15.16
CA TYR A 517 -20.74 25.36 -16.61
C TYR A 517 -22.05 25.22 -17.39
N ARG A 518 -22.31 26.12 -18.36
CA ARG A 518 -23.48 26.09 -19.26
C ARG A 518 -24.85 25.88 -18.58
N GLY A 519 -25.02 26.39 -17.37
CA GLY A 519 -26.27 26.27 -16.60
C GLY A 519 -26.31 25.08 -15.63
N ASP A 520 -25.39 24.12 -15.77
CA ASP A 520 -25.16 23.06 -14.77
C ASP A 520 -24.27 23.57 -13.63
N SER A 521 -24.44 22.97 -12.46
CA SER A 521 -23.55 23.19 -11.32
C SER A 521 -23.28 21.91 -10.55
N ALA A 522 -22.09 21.80 -9.94
CA ALA A 522 -21.83 20.76 -8.95
C ALA A 522 -21.06 21.30 -7.75
N ASP A 523 -21.37 20.72 -6.60
CA ASP A 523 -20.71 20.99 -5.34
C ASP A 523 -19.61 19.97 -5.08
N VAL A 524 -18.50 20.47 -4.55
CA VAL A 524 -17.32 19.71 -4.15
C VAL A 524 -17.06 20.01 -2.69
N ASP A 525 -17.18 19.00 -1.85
CA ASP A 525 -16.87 19.07 -0.42
C ASP A 525 -15.57 18.31 -0.15
N LEU A 526 -14.56 19.03 0.34
CA LEU A 526 -13.23 18.48 0.66
C LEU A 526 -13.07 18.13 2.14
N ASN A 527 -14.11 18.28 2.97
CA ASN A 527 -14.04 17.96 4.40
C ASN A 527 -13.93 16.45 4.65
N LEU A 528 -12.99 16.06 5.51
CA LEU A 528 -12.91 14.68 6.02
C LEU A 528 -13.99 14.41 7.08
N PRO A 529 -14.73 13.29 6.99
CA PRO A 529 -15.60 12.83 8.08
C PRO A 529 -14.81 12.61 9.38
N ALA A 530 -15.49 12.69 10.53
CA ALA A 530 -14.86 12.40 11.82
C ALA A 530 -14.22 11.00 11.86
N GLY A 531 -12.94 10.93 12.21
CA GLY A 531 -12.17 9.68 12.26
C GLY A 531 -11.65 9.16 10.91
N ALA A 532 -12.01 9.77 9.78
CA ALA A 532 -11.44 9.42 8.48
C ALA A 532 -10.00 9.97 8.35
N VAL A 533 -9.10 9.21 7.74
CA VAL A 533 -7.73 9.65 7.45
C VAL A 533 -7.42 9.47 5.96
N TYR A 534 -6.38 10.16 5.47
CA TYR A 534 -5.86 9.88 4.14
C TYR A 534 -5.11 8.55 4.15
N GLU A 535 -5.68 7.55 3.49
CA GLU A 535 -5.13 6.20 3.42
C GLU A 535 -4.07 6.06 2.31
N PRO A 536 -3.04 5.22 2.51
CA PRO A 536 -2.10 4.89 1.45
C PRO A 536 -2.81 4.16 0.29
N PRO A 537 -2.36 4.36 -0.96
CA PRO A 537 -2.95 3.73 -2.13
C PRO A 537 -2.55 2.25 -2.32
N TYR A 538 -1.68 1.73 -1.45
CA TYR A 538 -1.13 0.37 -1.50
C TYR A 538 -1.38 -0.37 -0.17
N PRO A 539 -1.51 -1.71 -0.22
CA PRO A 539 -1.67 -2.51 0.99
C PRO A 539 -0.36 -2.57 1.77
N LEU A 540 -0.41 -2.21 3.05
CA LEU A 540 0.67 -2.44 4.00
C LEU A 540 0.34 -3.68 4.83
N GLY A 541 1.09 -4.76 4.65
CA GLY A 541 0.99 -5.94 5.51
C GLY A 541 1.31 -5.59 6.97
N GLN A 542 0.83 -6.40 7.92
CA GLN A 542 1.26 -6.29 9.33
C GLN A 542 2.50 -7.15 9.54
N HIS A 543 3.55 -6.57 10.11
CA HIS A 543 4.83 -7.23 10.30
C HIS A 543 5.29 -7.13 11.75
N ARG A 544 5.68 -8.28 12.29
CA ARG A 544 6.37 -8.37 13.57
C ARG A 544 7.86 -8.12 13.38
N ILE A 545 8.34 -6.99 13.85
CA ILE A 545 9.77 -6.63 13.81
C ILE A 545 10.42 -6.92 15.17
N PRO A 546 11.39 -7.86 15.26
CA PRO A 546 12.10 -8.12 16.50
C PRO A 546 12.92 -6.90 16.96
N ARG A 547 12.83 -6.56 18.25
CA ARG A 547 13.44 -5.35 18.83
C ARG A 547 14.80 -5.58 19.50
N HIS A 548 15.42 -6.72 19.25
CA HIS A 548 16.61 -7.17 19.94
C HIS A 548 17.86 -7.15 19.06
N HIS A 549 17.92 -6.27 18.05
CA HIS A 549 19.08 -6.19 17.15
C HIS A 549 20.03 -5.07 17.58
N ASN A 550 21.34 -5.36 17.53
CA ASN A 550 22.37 -4.37 17.84
C ASN A 550 22.64 -3.43 16.66
N PHE A 551 22.61 -3.95 15.42
CA PHE A 551 22.60 -3.15 14.20
C PHE A 551 21.88 -3.90 13.07
N ALA A 552 20.73 -3.40 12.64
CA ALA A 552 19.96 -4.00 11.55
C ALA A 552 19.23 -2.93 10.73
N ILE A 553 18.99 -3.23 9.46
CA ILE A 553 18.29 -2.36 8.52
C ILE A 553 16.94 -2.99 8.18
N LEU A 554 15.88 -2.27 8.51
CA LEU A 554 14.50 -2.60 8.17
C LEU A 554 14.11 -1.82 6.91
N HIS A 555 13.61 -2.53 5.89
CA HIS A 555 13.23 -1.93 4.61
C HIS A 555 11.76 -1.54 4.59
N THR A 556 11.50 -0.24 4.51
CA THR A 556 10.16 0.35 4.64
C THR A 556 9.55 0.80 3.33
N GLY A 557 10.36 0.95 2.27
CA GLY A 557 9.87 1.21 0.91
C GLY A 557 10.96 0.98 -0.14
N GLN A 558 10.52 0.76 -1.39
CA GLN A 558 11.40 0.53 -2.56
C GLN A 558 10.92 1.27 -3.81
N GLY A 559 9.72 1.85 -3.78
CA GLY A 559 9.20 2.60 -4.91
C GLY A 559 9.89 3.94 -5.06
N ASP A 560 9.80 4.51 -6.25
CA ASP A 560 9.98 5.95 -6.43
C ASP A 560 8.67 6.68 -6.07
N GLY A 561 8.64 7.99 -6.30
CA GLY A 561 7.44 8.79 -6.18
C GLY A 561 6.23 8.38 -7.05
N TRP A 562 6.43 7.52 -8.04
CA TRP A 562 5.44 7.12 -9.04
C TRP A 562 4.92 5.69 -8.86
N ASP A 563 5.59 4.88 -8.03
CA ASP A 563 5.19 3.50 -7.77
C ASP A 563 3.85 3.43 -7.02
N ARG A 564 2.82 3.01 -7.75
CA ARG A 564 1.46 2.84 -7.22
C ARG A 564 1.30 1.71 -6.21
N ASN A 565 2.24 0.78 -6.11
CA ASN A 565 2.09 -0.45 -5.33
C ASN A 565 2.98 -0.52 -4.10
N ARG A 566 3.98 0.34 -3.98
CA ARG A 566 4.97 0.32 -2.89
C ARG A 566 5.17 1.70 -2.29
N PRO A 567 5.49 1.79 -0.98
CA PRO A 567 5.98 3.02 -0.39
C PRO A 567 7.27 3.48 -1.05
N SER A 568 7.47 4.80 -1.05
CA SER A 568 8.70 5.43 -1.51
C SER A 568 9.92 4.93 -0.74
N MET A 569 11.07 4.93 -1.41
CA MET A 569 12.34 4.47 -0.87
C MET A 569 12.64 5.12 0.48
N SER A 570 12.69 4.28 1.50
CA SER A 570 13.05 4.67 2.87
C SER A 570 13.57 3.44 3.61
N SER A 571 14.22 3.66 4.74
CA SER A 571 14.74 2.60 5.60
C SER A 571 14.65 2.99 7.07
N VAL A 572 14.63 1.98 7.95
CA VAL A 572 14.70 2.16 9.40
C VAL A 572 15.96 1.47 9.90
N ILE A 573 16.78 2.18 10.68
CA ILE A 573 17.92 1.60 11.38
C ILE A 573 17.48 1.19 12.78
N LEU A 574 17.72 -0.07 13.13
CA LEU A 574 17.65 -0.58 14.49
C LEU A 574 19.07 -0.62 15.05
N TYR A 575 19.36 0.20 16.07
CA TYR A 575 20.69 0.29 16.66
C TYR A 575 20.61 0.29 18.19
N HIS A 576 21.14 -0.75 18.85
CA HIS A 576 21.06 -0.94 20.32
C HIS A 576 19.66 -0.67 20.92
N GLY A 577 18.60 -1.10 20.23
CA GLY A 577 17.20 -0.90 20.66
C GLY A 577 16.61 0.48 20.37
N LEU A 578 17.42 1.43 19.87
CA LEU A 578 17.00 2.70 19.30
C LEU A 578 16.55 2.50 17.84
N ILE A 579 15.61 3.35 17.41
CA ILE A 579 15.02 3.31 16.08
C ILE A 579 15.26 4.65 15.40
N TYR A 580 15.95 4.64 14.27
CA TYR A 580 16.17 5.83 13.46
C TYR A 580 15.53 5.66 12.08
N LEU A 581 14.91 6.70 11.56
CA LEU A 581 14.41 6.73 10.19
C LEU A 581 15.51 7.25 9.25
N ILE A 582 15.53 6.75 8.02
CA ILE A 582 16.19 7.41 6.90
C ILE A 582 15.08 7.84 5.95
N ASP A 583 14.92 9.15 5.84
CA ASP A 583 13.83 9.85 5.17
C ASP A 583 12.44 9.57 5.76
N ALA A 584 11.48 10.44 5.43
CA ALA A 584 10.09 10.35 5.83
C ALA A 584 9.19 10.67 4.64
N GLY A 585 8.95 9.67 3.80
CA GLY A 585 8.01 9.78 2.69
C GLY A 585 6.54 9.85 3.13
N PRO A 586 5.61 10.05 2.17
CA PRO A 586 4.17 10.09 2.44
C PRO A 586 3.67 8.84 3.17
N GLY A 587 2.80 9.03 4.16
CA GLY A 587 2.20 7.91 4.91
C GLY A 587 3.14 7.22 5.90
N VAL A 588 4.21 7.89 6.35
CA VAL A 588 5.20 7.34 7.29
C VAL A 588 4.57 6.75 8.57
N LEU A 589 3.51 7.36 9.11
CA LEU A 589 2.85 6.85 10.33
C LEU A 589 2.16 5.50 10.11
N GLN A 590 1.51 5.34 8.96
CA GLN A 590 0.87 4.08 8.56
C GLN A 590 1.93 3.00 8.32
N VAL A 591 3.05 3.37 7.67
CA VAL A 591 4.20 2.48 7.48
C VAL A 591 4.76 2.00 8.83
N LEU A 592 5.01 2.91 9.78
CA LEU A 592 5.52 2.55 11.10
C LEU A 592 4.54 1.67 11.87
N THR A 593 3.25 2.03 11.86
CA THR A 593 2.20 1.26 12.54
C THR A 593 2.12 -0.17 11.99
N SER A 594 2.17 -0.35 10.67
CA SER A 594 2.20 -1.67 10.02
C SER A 594 3.44 -2.51 10.36
N LEU A 595 4.53 -1.88 10.79
CA LEU A 595 5.76 -2.54 11.25
C LEU A 595 5.79 -2.74 12.78
N GLY A 596 4.68 -2.43 13.46
CA GLY A 596 4.60 -2.48 14.92
C GLY A 596 5.40 -1.40 15.62
N ILE A 597 5.82 -0.34 14.93
CA ILE A 597 6.61 0.76 15.49
C ILE A 597 5.66 1.91 15.80
N ASP A 598 5.57 2.27 17.08
CA ASP A 598 4.89 3.50 17.47
C ASP A 598 5.80 4.71 17.22
N ILE A 599 5.24 5.86 16.84
CA ILE A 599 6.01 7.09 16.61
C ILE A 599 6.88 7.49 17.81
N SER A 600 6.42 7.21 19.04
CA SER A 600 7.18 7.49 20.26
C SER A 600 8.45 6.63 20.40
N GLU A 601 8.57 5.52 19.67
CA GLU A 601 9.77 4.68 19.65
C GLU A 601 10.89 5.24 18.75
N VAL A 602 10.57 6.18 17.85
CA VAL A 602 11.52 6.76 16.89
C VAL A 602 12.39 7.80 17.59
N GLU A 603 13.70 7.57 17.64
CA GLU A 603 14.69 8.43 18.30
C GLU A 603 15.06 9.65 17.44
N GLY A 604 15.21 9.42 16.14
CA GLY A 604 15.54 10.48 15.20
C GLY A 604 15.38 10.08 13.76
N ILE A 605 15.63 11.05 12.89
CA ILE A 605 15.58 10.92 11.44
C ILE A 605 16.87 11.43 10.83
N PHE A 606 17.45 10.64 9.93
CA PHE A 606 18.48 11.07 8.99
C PHE A 606 17.79 11.47 7.69
N HIS A 607 17.96 12.70 7.24
CA HIS A 607 17.28 13.21 6.05
C HIS A 607 18.27 13.42 4.91
N THR A 608 17.99 12.81 3.75
CA THR A 608 18.87 12.84 2.58
C THR A 608 18.67 14.12 1.78
N HIS A 609 17.41 14.45 1.43
CA HIS A 609 17.05 15.60 0.61
C HIS A 609 15.54 15.94 0.70
N ALA A 610 15.12 17.01 0.03
CA ALA A 610 13.81 17.63 0.23
C ALA A 610 12.74 17.32 -0.84
N HIS A 611 12.79 16.23 -1.60
CA HIS A 611 11.67 15.85 -2.49
C HIS A 611 10.51 15.20 -1.72
N ASP A 612 9.26 15.33 -2.21
CA ASP A 612 8.06 14.88 -1.48
C ASP A 612 8.07 13.39 -1.08
N ASP A 613 8.63 12.52 -1.92
CA ASP A 613 8.77 11.09 -1.64
C ASP A 613 9.76 10.76 -0.52
N HIS A 614 10.58 11.71 -0.11
CA HIS A 614 11.50 11.63 1.04
C HIS A 614 11.12 12.57 2.19
N PHE A 615 10.37 13.63 1.92
CA PHE A 615 10.08 14.74 2.84
C PHE A 615 8.64 14.75 3.39
N ALA A 616 7.63 14.38 2.60
CA ALA A 616 6.24 14.76 2.88
C ALA A 616 5.63 14.08 4.13
N GLY A 617 6.29 13.08 4.69
CA GLY A 617 5.97 12.46 5.99
C GLY A 617 6.58 13.20 7.19
N LEU A 618 7.61 14.03 7.01
CA LEU A 618 8.27 14.78 8.09
C LEU A 618 7.28 15.59 8.93
N PRO A 619 6.30 16.32 8.35
CA PRO A 619 5.30 17.03 9.14
C PRO A 619 4.43 16.13 10.02
N ALA A 620 4.20 14.87 9.63
CA ALA A 620 3.46 13.91 10.44
C ALA A 620 4.24 13.49 11.71
N LEU A 621 5.57 13.63 11.71
CA LEU A 621 6.42 13.31 12.85
C LEU A 621 6.31 14.34 13.99
N ILE A 622 5.80 15.55 13.72
CA ILE A 622 5.46 16.54 14.76
C ILE A 622 4.40 15.99 15.73
N ARG A 623 3.67 14.94 15.34
CA ARG A 623 2.66 14.30 16.19
C ARG A 623 3.23 13.51 17.37
N SER A 624 4.55 13.44 17.50
CA SER A 624 5.23 12.98 18.71
C SER A 624 5.10 13.97 19.87
N ASP A 625 5.11 13.46 21.10
CA ASP A 625 5.18 14.28 22.32
C ASP A 625 6.62 14.66 22.73
N ARG A 626 7.61 14.14 22.01
CA ARG A 626 9.02 14.54 22.10
C ARG A 626 9.51 15.12 20.79
N ARG A 627 10.42 16.09 20.89
CA ARG A 627 11.21 16.56 19.75
C ARG A 627 12.11 15.42 19.30
N MET A 628 11.92 14.98 18.06
CA MET A 628 12.80 13.96 17.47
C MET A 628 14.13 14.61 17.08
N ARG A 629 15.21 13.85 17.20
CA ARG A 629 16.51 14.29 16.68
C ARG A 629 16.47 14.32 15.16
N TYR A 630 16.83 15.45 14.58
CA TYR A 630 16.84 15.67 13.15
C TYR A 630 18.28 15.80 12.67
N TYR A 631 18.78 14.77 11.99
CA TYR A 631 20.13 14.67 11.50
C TYR A 631 20.19 14.96 10.00
N ALA A 632 20.93 16.00 9.62
CA ALA A 632 21.17 16.35 8.22
C ALA A 632 22.45 17.18 8.10
N THR A 633 22.98 17.33 6.89
CA THR A 633 23.98 18.37 6.63
C THR A 633 23.31 19.75 6.69
N PRO A 634 24.04 20.83 7.02
CA PRO A 634 23.46 22.18 7.09
C PRO A 634 22.73 22.63 5.82
N MET A 635 23.20 22.21 4.64
CA MET A 635 22.57 22.51 3.35
C MET A 635 21.22 21.80 3.18
N VAL A 636 21.15 20.50 3.46
CA VAL A 636 19.91 19.72 3.42
C VAL A 636 18.93 20.24 4.46
N ARG A 637 19.40 20.50 5.69
CA ARG A 637 18.57 21.11 6.74
C ARG A 637 17.98 22.44 6.28
N SER A 638 18.78 23.36 5.75
CA SER A 638 18.27 24.68 5.35
C SER A 638 17.24 24.56 4.24
N SER A 639 17.48 23.69 3.26
CA SER A 639 16.54 23.38 2.18
C SER A 639 15.21 22.84 2.71
N VAL A 640 15.27 21.83 3.60
CA VAL A 640 14.11 21.21 4.25
C VAL A 640 13.35 22.20 5.13
N VAL A 641 14.03 23.03 5.93
CA VAL A 641 13.40 24.03 6.80
C VAL A 641 12.60 25.03 5.96
N LYS A 642 13.17 25.51 4.85
CA LYS A 642 12.48 26.44 3.95
C LYS A 642 11.26 25.81 3.28
N LYS A 643 11.40 24.57 2.81
CA LYS A 643 10.28 23.81 2.21
C LYS A 643 9.17 23.53 3.24
N PHE A 644 9.55 23.11 4.44
CA PHE A 644 8.66 22.86 5.56
C PHE A 644 7.91 24.12 6.00
N SER A 645 8.61 25.24 6.17
CA SER A 645 8.00 26.52 6.51
C SER A 645 7.01 26.99 5.46
N ALA A 646 7.32 26.81 4.17
CA ALA A 646 6.38 27.11 3.08
C ALA A 646 5.13 26.22 3.14
N LEU A 647 5.30 24.91 3.35
CA LEU A 647 4.18 23.97 3.49
C LEU A 647 3.29 24.32 4.69
N MET A 648 3.91 24.56 5.83
CA MET A 648 3.22 24.77 7.11
C MET A 648 2.69 26.19 7.26
N SER A 649 3.08 27.13 6.39
CA SER A 649 2.85 28.57 6.55
C SER A 649 3.34 29.09 7.91
N LEU A 650 4.55 28.65 8.30
CA LEU A 650 5.21 28.95 9.57
C LEU A 650 6.57 29.63 9.35
N ASP A 651 7.04 30.37 10.34
CA ASP A 651 8.39 30.93 10.32
C ASP A 651 9.45 29.81 10.39
N GLU A 652 10.60 30.01 9.73
CA GLU A 652 11.72 29.03 9.74
C GLU A 652 12.19 28.68 11.15
N GLY A 653 12.11 29.63 12.09
CA GLY A 653 12.47 29.42 13.49
C GLY A 653 11.58 28.41 14.23
N GLN A 654 10.35 28.18 13.77
CA GLN A 654 9.42 27.25 14.42
C GLN A 654 9.80 25.79 14.16
N PHE A 655 10.57 25.49 13.11
CA PHE A 655 11.09 24.15 12.86
C PHE A 655 11.86 23.59 14.08
N TYR A 656 12.70 24.43 14.69
CA TYR A 656 13.51 24.09 15.88
C TYR A 656 12.69 23.93 17.17
N GLN A 657 11.39 24.27 17.13
CA GLN A 657 10.46 24.00 18.23
C GLN A 657 9.83 22.60 18.12
N PHE A 658 9.86 22.00 16.92
CA PHE A 658 9.33 20.65 16.67
C PHE A 658 10.42 19.57 16.65
N PHE A 659 11.64 19.93 16.23
CA PHE A 659 12.75 19.00 16.08
C PHE A 659 13.99 19.46 16.87
N ASP A 660 14.74 18.48 17.38
CA ASP A 660 16.06 18.71 17.97
C ASP A 660 17.12 18.56 16.87
N VAL A 661 17.59 19.68 16.34
CA VAL A 661 18.43 19.70 15.14
C VAL A 661 19.88 19.32 15.48
N CYS A 662 20.41 18.35 14.76
CA CYS A 662 21.77 17.83 14.88
C CYS A 662 22.48 17.93 13.52
N ASP A 663 23.24 19.00 13.30
CA ASP A 663 23.99 19.19 12.04
C ASP A 663 25.15 18.19 11.92
N LEU A 664 25.19 17.48 10.80
CA LEU A 664 26.24 16.53 10.44
C LEU A 664 27.32 17.20 9.60
N ARG A 665 28.59 16.91 9.91
CA ARG A 665 29.73 17.37 9.11
C ARG A 665 29.84 16.54 7.82
N SER A 666 29.75 17.21 6.67
CA SER A 666 29.88 16.59 5.34
C SER A 666 31.22 15.88 5.16
N GLU A 667 31.21 14.74 4.46
CA GLU A 667 32.39 13.93 4.13
C GLU A 667 33.20 13.43 5.34
N GLN A 668 32.63 13.47 6.55
CA GLN A 668 33.29 13.09 7.80
C GLN A 668 32.42 12.14 8.62
N TRP A 669 33.05 11.28 9.42
CA TRP A 669 32.33 10.45 10.38
C TRP A 669 31.84 11.31 11.57
N ASN A 670 30.55 11.23 11.85
CA ASN A 670 29.87 11.88 12.97
C ASN A 670 29.39 10.79 13.93
N ASP A 671 29.54 11.03 15.24
CA ASP A 671 29.06 10.11 16.28
C ASP A 671 27.63 10.48 16.67
N CYS A 672 26.68 9.58 16.40
CA CYS A 672 25.27 9.73 16.72
C CYS A 672 24.88 8.62 17.72
N ASP A 673 25.10 8.86 19.01
CA ASP A 673 24.84 7.89 20.09
C ASP A 673 25.62 6.56 19.94
N GLY A 674 26.84 6.62 19.43
CA GLY A 674 27.69 5.48 19.13
C GLY A 674 27.51 4.92 17.70
N LEU A 675 26.46 5.30 16.98
CA LEU A 675 26.33 4.99 15.56
C LEU A 675 27.15 6.01 14.76
N LEU A 676 28.16 5.55 14.03
CA LEU A 676 28.97 6.43 13.20
C LEU A 676 28.28 6.66 11.86
N VAL A 677 28.15 7.94 11.47
CA VAL A 677 27.43 8.35 10.25
C VAL A 677 28.30 9.29 9.43
N LYS A 678 28.51 8.93 8.15
CA LYS A 678 29.23 9.76 7.18
C LYS A 678 28.26 10.23 6.08
N PRO A 679 27.80 11.50 6.13
CA PRO A 679 27.12 12.12 5.00
C PRO A 679 28.07 12.29 3.80
N CYS A 680 27.60 11.93 2.62
CA CYS A 680 28.33 11.99 1.36
C CYS A 680 27.52 12.81 0.33
N PHE A 681 28.11 13.84 -0.24
CA PHE A 681 27.47 14.70 -1.23
C PHE A 681 27.11 13.92 -2.51
N SER A 682 25.93 14.22 -3.05
CA SER A 682 25.47 13.69 -4.34
C SER A 682 24.90 14.83 -5.19
N PRO A 683 25.35 15.00 -6.47
CA PRO A 683 24.74 15.95 -7.39
C PRO A 683 23.26 15.64 -7.62
N HIS A 684 22.42 16.65 -7.36
CA HIS A 684 20.96 16.58 -7.51
C HIS A 684 20.37 17.99 -7.69
N PRO A 685 19.12 18.19 -8.19
CA PRO A 685 18.52 19.51 -8.33
C PRO A 685 18.34 20.25 -7.00
N VAL A 686 18.01 19.51 -5.94
CA VAL A 686 17.98 19.99 -4.55
C VAL A 686 19.20 19.51 -3.78
N GLU A 687 19.47 20.10 -2.62
CA GLU A 687 20.58 19.68 -1.76
C GLU A 687 20.38 18.21 -1.37
N ASN A 688 21.29 17.32 -1.81
CA ASN A 688 21.23 15.89 -1.53
C ASN A 688 22.48 15.39 -0.81
N THR A 689 22.25 14.55 0.19
CA THR A 689 23.25 13.84 0.97
C THR A 689 22.87 12.36 1.09
N MET A 690 23.79 11.50 0.66
CA MET A 690 23.75 10.07 0.90
C MET A 690 24.40 9.72 2.24
N PHE A 691 24.09 8.57 2.85
CA PHE A 691 24.64 8.20 4.16
C PHE A 691 25.35 6.86 4.22
N LEU A 692 26.58 6.85 4.72
CA LEU A 692 27.27 5.64 5.15
C LEU A 692 27.17 5.52 6.68
N PHE A 693 26.60 4.43 7.15
CA PHE A 693 26.48 4.10 8.57
C PHE A 693 27.50 3.04 8.95
N LYS A 694 28.02 3.12 10.16
CA LYS A 694 28.98 2.16 10.69
C LYS A 694 28.75 1.89 12.17
N ALA A 695 28.73 0.60 12.51
CA ALA A 695 28.68 0.09 13.88
C ALA A 695 29.80 -0.92 14.11
N ARG A 696 30.17 -1.12 15.38
CA ARG A 696 31.23 -2.01 15.82
C ARG A 696 30.70 -3.09 16.76
N GLU A 697 31.14 -4.32 16.57
CA GLU A 697 30.98 -5.41 17.54
C GLU A 697 32.33 -6.12 17.71
N GLY A 698 32.96 -5.95 18.88
CA GLY A 698 34.33 -6.38 19.11
C GLY A 698 35.30 -5.70 18.14
N ASP A 699 36.06 -6.51 17.39
CA ASP A 699 37.01 -6.05 16.37
C ASP A 699 36.39 -5.95 14.96
N GLU A 700 35.13 -6.38 14.76
CA GLU A 700 34.46 -6.32 13.46
C GLU A 700 33.67 -5.01 13.29
N GLU A 701 33.85 -4.38 12.12
CA GLU A 701 33.02 -3.26 11.68
C GLU A 701 31.96 -3.74 10.69
N LYS A 702 30.72 -3.29 10.87
CA LYS A 702 29.64 -3.48 9.88
C LYS A 702 29.18 -2.14 9.36
N THR A 703 28.93 -2.07 8.06
CA THR A 703 28.62 -0.84 7.34
C THR A 703 27.36 -0.98 6.48
N TYR A 704 26.59 0.11 6.41
CA TYR A 704 25.41 0.22 5.57
C TYR A 704 25.44 1.52 4.77
N GLY A 705 25.36 1.45 3.44
CA GLY A 705 25.20 2.62 2.57
C GLY A 705 23.76 2.81 2.12
N HIS A 706 23.22 4.02 2.26
CA HIS A 706 21.88 4.41 1.80
C HIS A 706 21.97 5.49 0.72
N TRP A 707 22.06 5.07 -0.54
CA TRP A 707 22.30 5.94 -1.70
C TRP A 707 20.97 6.33 -2.35
N ALA A 708 20.25 7.27 -1.74
CA ALA A 708 19.02 7.85 -2.29
C ALA A 708 19.33 8.99 -3.28
N ASP A 709 18.59 9.06 -4.38
CA ASP A 709 18.66 10.14 -5.38
C ASP A 709 20.08 10.43 -5.89
N LEU A 710 20.84 9.36 -6.15
CA LEU A 710 22.18 9.45 -6.71
C LEU A 710 22.10 9.67 -8.23
N SER A 711 23.00 10.46 -8.82
CA SER A 711 23.01 10.66 -10.28
C SER A 711 23.82 9.59 -11.00
N SER A 712 23.32 9.02 -12.10
CA SER A 712 24.10 8.05 -12.90
C SER A 712 25.45 8.60 -13.39
N PHE A 713 26.44 7.73 -13.62
CA PHE A 713 27.77 8.12 -14.11
C PHE A 713 27.69 8.88 -15.44
N LYS A 714 26.74 8.51 -16.31
CA LYS A 714 26.47 9.22 -17.56
C LYS A 714 26.03 10.67 -17.32
N VAL A 715 25.20 10.93 -16.31
CA VAL A 715 24.77 12.29 -15.94
C VAL A 715 25.97 13.07 -15.40
N LEU A 716 26.76 12.46 -14.51
CA LEU A 716 27.97 13.08 -13.95
C LEU A 716 28.97 13.46 -15.06
N ASP A 717 29.22 12.56 -16.02
CA ASP A 717 30.09 12.78 -17.17
C ASP A 717 29.57 13.90 -18.08
N GLY A 718 28.25 14.01 -18.23
CA GLY A 718 27.61 15.09 -19.00
C GLY A 718 27.79 16.49 -18.39
N MET A 719 28.20 16.59 -17.12
CA MET A 719 28.50 17.86 -16.45
C MET A 719 29.98 18.27 -16.56
N VAL A 720 30.86 17.38 -17.00
CA VAL A 720 32.30 17.62 -17.10
C VAL A 720 32.64 18.42 -18.37
N GLY A 721 33.56 19.38 -18.24
CA GLY A 721 34.03 20.18 -19.37
C GLY A 721 35.02 21.26 -18.95
N GLY A 722 35.47 22.07 -19.92
CA GLY A 722 36.45 23.14 -19.71
C GLY A 722 35.88 24.55 -19.77
N GLY A 723 34.56 24.69 -19.98
CA GLY A 723 33.87 25.98 -20.01
C GLY A 723 33.61 26.54 -18.61
N GLU A 724 33.22 27.81 -18.54
CA GLU A 724 32.94 28.51 -17.28
C GLU A 724 31.79 27.85 -16.47
N GLN A 725 30.86 27.19 -17.16
CA GLN A 725 29.70 26.50 -16.59
C GLN A 725 29.93 25.00 -16.34
N ASP A 726 31.12 24.49 -16.66
CA ASP A 726 31.43 23.07 -16.53
C ASP A 726 32.12 22.76 -15.20
N ILE A 727 32.09 21.48 -14.84
CA ILE A 727 32.63 20.98 -13.58
C ILE A 727 33.94 20.23 -13.84
N PRO A 728 34.99 20.43 -13.02
CA PRO A 728 36.23 19.69 -13.18
C PRO A 728 36.03 18.18 -13.09
N ALA A 729 36.66 17.44 -13.99
CA ALA A 729 36.57 15.98 -14.03
C ALA A 729 36.95 15.31 -12.70
N GLU A 730 37.95 15.86 -11.99
CA GLU A 730 38.42 15.33 -10.71
C GLU A 730 37.34 15.29 -9.63
N VAL A 731 36.42 16.27 -9.63
CA VAL A 731 35.29 16.34 -8.70
C VAL A 731 34.33 15.19 -8.97
N MET A 732 33.93 15.01 -10.24
CA MET A 732 32.99 13.96 -10.64
C MET A 732 33.57 12.57 -10.42
N GLU A 733 34.85 12.36 -10.74
CA GLU A 733 35.56 11.12 -10.43
C GLU A 733 35.66 10.87 -8.92
N GLY A 734 35.78 11.92 -8.10
CA GLY A 734 35.69 11.83 -6.64
C GLY A 734 34.35 11.29 -6.18
N ILE A 735 33.25 11.83 -6.70
CA ILE A 735 31.88 11.41 -6.39
C ILE A 735 31.65 9.95 -6.80
N LYS A 736 32.07 9.55 -8.01
CA LYS A 736 31.99 8.15 -8.47
C LYS A 736 32.75 7.20 -7.55
N ARG A 737 33.93 7.59 -7.06
CA ARG A 737 34.68 6.79 -6.08
C ARG A 737 33.92 6.62 -4.77
N THR A 738 33.24 7.67 -4.29
CA THR A 738 32.39 7.60 -3.10
C THR A 738 31.20 6.66 -3.31
N TYR A 739 30.56 6.70 -4.49
CA TYR A 739 29.43 5.81 -4.80
C TYR A 739 29.83 4.33 -4.70
N LEU A 740 31.05 4.02 -5.17
CA LEU A 740 31.63 2.67 -5.19
C LEU A 740 32.32 2.27 -3.87
N GLU A 741 32.26 3.08 -2.82
CA GLU A 741 32.84 2.74 -1.51
C GLU A 741 32.21 1.45 -0.97
N VAL A 742 33.05 0.49 -0.59
CA VAL A 742 32.60 -0.87 -0.23
C VAL A 742 31.85 -0.85 1.10
N ALA A 743 30.70 -1.52 1.15
CA ALA A 743 29.92 -1.71 2.37
C ALA A 743 29.47 -3.17 2.55
N ASN A 744 29.02 -3.53 3.74
CA ASN A 744 28.41 -4.85 3.96
C ASN A 744 27.02 -4.92 3.30
N LEU A 745 26.24 -3.85 3.39
CA LEU A 745 24.95 -3.69 2.73
C LEU A 745 24.89 -2.33 2.06
N LYS A 746 24.38 -2.28 0.83
CA LYS A 746 24.10 -1.01 0.13
C LYS A 746 22.70 -1.03 -0.46
N LYS A 747 21.96 0.06 -0.26
CA LYS A 747 20.68 0.31 -0.92
C LYS A 747 20.88 1.42 -1.94
N LEU A 748 20.55 1.15 -3.18
CA LEU A 748 20.89 1.96 -4.35
C LEU A 748 19.63 2.44 -5.05
N ASP A 749 19.55 3.74 -5.30
CA ASP A 749 18.62 4.30 -6.27
C ASP A 749 19.04 3.92 -7.70
N ILE A 750 18.11 3.30 -8.43
CA ILE A 750 18.26 2.94 -9.84
C ILE A 750 17.10 3.44 -10.73
N GLY A 751 16.43 4.52 -10.32
CA GLY A 751 15.28 5.12 -11.02
C GLY A 751 15.58 5.58 -12.45
N GLY A 752 16.85 5.87 -12.76
CA GLY A 752 17.34 6.33 -14.06
C GLY A 752 16.94 7.78 -14.41
N GLY A 753 16.87 8.07 -15.70
CA GLY A 753 16.58 9.42 -16.17
C GLY A 753 17.73 10.40 -15.91
N MET A 754 17.39 11.67 -15.60
CA MET A 754 18.39 12.73 -15.41
C MET A 754 18.82 12.91 -13.96
N ILE A 755 18.02 12.46 -12.99
CA ILE A 755 18.21 12.78 -11.57
C ILE A 755 18.42 11.55 -10.67
N HIS A 756 18.29 10.33 -11.23
CA HIS A 756 18.49 9.09 -10.49
C HIS A 756 19.58 8.21 -11.12
N GLY A 757 19.95 7.17 -10.36
CA GLY A 757 21.05 6.26 -10.68
C GLY A 757 20.63 5.18 -11.67
N VAL A 758 21.57 4.35 -12.08
CA VAL A 758 21.29 3.11 -12.83
C VAL A 758 22.08 1.96 -12.23
N ALA A 759 21.51 0.75 -12.25
CA ALA A 759 22.17 -0.41 -11.65
C ALA A 759 23.53 -0.72 -12.29
N GLU A 760 23.66 -0.48 -13.61
CA GLU A 760 24.85 -0.80 -14.39
C GLU A 760 26.13 -0.14 -13.85
N ASP A 761 26.02 1.07 -13.30
CA ASP A 761 27.15 1.78 -12.70
C ASP A 761 27.78 1.00 -11.53
N PHE A 762 27.03 0.08 -10.93
CA PHE A 762 27.41 -0.74 -9.78
C PHE A 762 27.72 -2.20 -10.13
N ARG A 763 27.79 -2.58 -11.43
CA ARG A 763 28.10 -3.97 -11.85
C ARG A 763 29.42 -4.49 -11.27
N CYS A 764 30.39 -3.59 -11.06
CA CYS A 764 31.71 -3.92 -10.50
C CYS A 764 31.85 -3.58 -9.01
N ASP A 765 30.75 -3.22 -8.33
CA ASP A 765 30.76 -2.91 -6.91
C ASP A 765 31.09 -4.15 -6.07
N ARG A 766 31.96 -3.99 -5.07
CA ARG A 766 32.51 -5.11 -4.28
C ARG A 766 31.81 -5.31 -2.94
N SER A 767 30.66 -4.68 -2.76
CA SER A 767 29.91 -4.74 -1.49
C SER A 767 29.24 -6.09 -1.29
N GLY A 768 28.96 -6.41 -0.02
CA GLY A 768 28.42 -7.73 0.35
C GLY A 768 27.06 -8.01 -0.26
N ARG A 769 26.11 -7.08 -0.10
CA ARG A 769 24.77 -7.16 -0.71
C ARG A 769 24.35 -5.80 -1.26
N LEU A 770 23.84 -5.80 -2.49
CA LEU A 770 23.22 -4.64 -3.12
C LEU A 770 21.70 -4.81 -3.15
N ILE A 771 20.99 -3.78 -2.73
CA ILE A 771 19.53 -3.66 -2.83
C ILE A 771 19.23 -2.58 -3.86
N LEU A 772 18.57 -2.96 -4.94
CA LEU A 772 18.15 -2.05 -6.00
C LEU A 772 16.75 -1.53 -5.68
N ALA A 773 16.60 -0.21 -5.66
CA ALA A 773 15.42 0.48 -5.16
C ALA A 773 15.10 1.72 -6.01
N HIS A 774 14.03 2.42 -5.61
CA HIS A 774 13.59 3.69 -6.20
C HIS A 774 13.10 3.56 -7.65
N ILE A 775 12.21 2.59 -7.90
CA ILE A 775 11.65 2.31 -9.24
C ILE A 775 10.14 2.06 -9.19
N ASP A 776 9.41 2.48 -10.23
CA ASP A 776 7.97 2.19 -10.44
C ASP A 776 7.67 0.86 -11.15
N ARG A 777 8.72 0.06 -11.40
CA ARG A 777 8.69 -1.17 -12.20
C ARG A 777 9.37 -2.34 -11.48
N LYS A 778 9.26 -3.52 -12.08
CA LYS A 778 10.07 -4.69 -11.71
C LYS A 778 11.49 -4.53 -12.24
N LEU A 779 12.44 -5.20 -11.57
CA LEU A 779 13.79 -5.34 -12.09
C LEU A 779 13.80 -6.10 -13.42
N THR A 780 14.72 -5.71 -14.29
CA THR A 780 15.10 -6.45 -15.49
C THR A 780 16.05 -7.61 -15.13
N PRO A 781 16.17 -8.65 -15.96
CA PRO A 781 17.13 -9.73 -15.74
C PRO A 781 18.57 -9.22 -15.53
N GLU A 782 18.99 -8.21 -16.31
CA GLU A 782 20.33 -7.62 -16.22
C GLU A 782 20.57 -6.91 -14.88
N GLU A 783 19.54 -6.25 -14.33
CA GLU A 783 19.60 -5.64 -13.00
C GLU A 783 19.62 -6.70 -11.89
N MET A 784 18.88 -7.80 -12.05
CA MET A 784 18.87 -8.92 -11.10
C MET A 784 20.23 -9.62 -10.98
N GLU A 785 21.07 -9.56 -12.01
CA GLU A 785 22.47 -10.04 -11.92
C GLU A 785 23.34 -9.14 -11.03
N ILE A 786 23.00 -7.87 -10.90
CA ILE A 786 23.77 -6.88 -10.14
C ILE A 786 23.34 -6.84 -8.68
N GLY A 787 22.03 -6.88 -8.42
CA GLY A 787 21.51 -6.73 -7.06
C GLY A 787 20.12 -7.32 -6.85
N SER A 788 19.68 -7.28 -5.59
CA SER A 788 18.41 -7.86 -5.13
C SER A 788 17.36 -6.78 -4.84
N GLU A 789 16.08 -7.15 -4.79
CA GLU A 789 15.04 -6.29 -4.18
C GLU A 789 14.88 -6.67 -2.70
N ALA A 790 14.30 -5.77 -1.91
CA ALA A 790 13.87 -6.07 -0.55
C ALA A 790 12.36 -5.82 -0.37
N ALA A 791 11.66 -6.79 0.21
CA ALA A 791 10.24 -6.67 0.49
C ALA A 791 9.97 -5.67 1.62
N PHE A 792 8.75 -5.12 1.65
CA PHE A 792 8.27 -4.33 2.78
C PHE A 792 8.36 -5.14 4.08
N GLY A 793 8.96 -4.57 5.11
CA GLY A 793 9.14 -5.23 6.40
C GLY A 793 10.30 -6.23 6.46
N ALA A 794 11.07 -6.41 5.37
CA ALA A 794 12.26 -7.23 5.39
C ALA A 794 13.36 -6.61 6.25
N VAL A 795 14.10 -7.45 6.98
CA VAL A 795 15.19 -7.02 7.87
C VAL A 795 16.51 -7.64 7.44
N ASP A 796 17.51 -6.82 7.22
CA ASP A 796 18.92 -7.22 7.09
C ASP A 796 19.63 -7.02 8.42
N ILE A 797 19.99 -8.11 9.09
CA ILE A 797 20.69 -8.07 10.38
C ILE A 797 22.20 -8.03 10.10
N LEU A 798 22.86 -6.94 10.48
CA LEU A 798 24.30 -6.78 10.34
C LEU A 798 25.05 -7.20 11.60
N ILE A 799 24.49 -6.82 12.76
CA ILE A 799 24.97 -7.19 14.10
C ILE A 799 23.77 -7.72 14.88
N PRO A 800 23.71 -9.03 15.20
CA PRO A 800 22.63 -9.59 16.01
C PRO A 800 22.69 -8.98 17.43
N GLY A 801 21.57 -8.93 18.14
CA GLY A 801 21.57 -8.41 19.51
C GLY A 801 20.96 -9.37 20.52
N GLU A 802 20.94 -8.92 21.77
CA GLU A 802 20.53 -9.72 22.92
C GLU A 802 19.08 -9.48 23.35
N LYS A 803 18.44 -10.50 23.94
CA LYS A 803 17.03 -10.44 24.38
C LYS A 803 16.74 -9.38 25.47
N LYS A 804 17.77 -8.80 26.11
CA LYS A 804 17.64 -7.94 27.30
C LYS A 804 17.01 -6.56 27.03
N ILE A 805 17.05 -6.07 25.79
CA ILE A 805 16.65 -4.68 25.43
C ILE A 805 15.22 -4.31 25.88
N LEU A 806 14.24 -5.22 25.77
CA LEU A 806 12.86 -4.92 26.19
C LEU A 806 12.72 -4.80 27.72
N MET A 807 13.55 -5.53 28.49
CA MET A 807 13.57 -5.40 29.95
C MET A 807 14.14 -4.05 30.36
N ASP A 808 15.22 -3.61 29.71
CA ASP A 808 15.82 -2.30 29.97
C ASP A 808 14.83 -1.15 29.64
N LYS A 809 14.03 -1.29 28.56
CA LYS A 809 12.93 -0.36 28.26
C LYS A 809 11.87 -0.34 29.36
N ALA A 810 11.40 -1.52 29.80
CA ALA A 810 10.40 -1.62 30.86
C ALA A 810 10.90 -0.99 32.18
N PHE A 811 12.17 -1.24 32.53
CA PHE A 811 12.84 -0.62 33.66
C PHE A 811 12.87 0.90 33.54
N GLY A 812 13.29 1.42 32.39
CA GLY A 812 13.33 2.86 32.12
C GLY A 812 11.96 3.53 32.30
N PHE A 813 10.88 2.92 31.79
CA PHE A 813 9.53 3.45 31.97
C PHE A 813 9.09 3.45 33.43
N LEU A 814 9.26 2.33 34.15
CA LEU A 814 8.88 2.28 35.57
C LEU A 814 9.72 3.23 36.42
N LYS A 815 11.02 3.35 36.15
CA LYS A 815 11.90 4.32 36.83
C LYS A 815 11.46 5.76 36.59
N ALA A 816 10.96 6.07 35.40
CA ALA A 816 10.44 7.40 35.08
C ALA A 816 9.15 7.73 35.87
N PHE A 817 8.27 6.76 36.10
CA PHE A 817 7.10 6.92 36.97
C PHE A 817 7.45 6.99 38.46
N PHE A 818 8.54 6.32 38.86
CA PHE A 818 8.96 6.18 40.26
C PHE A 818 10.43 6.59 40.45
N PRO A 819 10.79 7.86 40.21
CA PRO A 819 12.19 8.30 40.11
C PRO A 819 12.98 8.17 41.41
N HIS A 820 12.30 8.26 42.56
CA HIS A 820 12.92 8.22 43.89
C HIS A 820 13.06 6.82 44.48
N ILE A 821 12.54 5.79 43.80
CA ILE A 821 12.57 4.41 44.29
C ILE A 821 13.87 3.72 43.89
N ALA A 822 14.38 2.83 44.75
CA ALA A 822 15.61 2.09 44.51
C ALA A 822 15.51 1.17 43.28
N ASP A 823 16.61 1.03 42.53
CA ASP A 823 16.64 0.28 41.27
C ASP A 823 16.28 -1.20 41.46
N GLU A 824 16.64 -1.79 42.61
CA GLU A 824 16.33 -3.18 42.94
C GLU A 824 14.82 -3.44 43.06
N GLU A 825 14.07 -2.47 43.62
CA GLU A 825 12.61 -2.60 43.74
C GLU A 825 11.91 -2.46 42.40
N ILE A 826 12.41 -1.60 41.51
CA ILE A 826 11.90 -1.48 40.13
C ILE A 826 12.23 -2.75 39.33
N MET A 827 13.45 -3.28 39.46
CA MET A 827 13.85 -4.52 38.80
C MET A 827 12.96 -5.70 39.21
N ALA A 828 12.51 -5.76 40.47
CA ALA A 828 11.58 -6.79 40.93
C ALA A 828 10.23 -6.76 40.19
N LEU A 829 9.78 -5.59 39.72
CA LEU A 829 8.58 -5.45 38.88
C LEU A 829 8.84 -5.85 37.43
N VAL A 830 10.02 -5.52 36.89
CA VAL A 830 10.41 -5.79 35.48
C VAL A 830 10.57 -7.29 35.18
N GLN A 831 10.80 -8.13 36.19
CA GLN A 831 10.85 -9.58 36.07
C GLN A 831 9.50 -10.26 35.75
N ALA A 832 8.48 -9.48 35.39
CA ALA A 832 7.17 -9.98 35.01
C ALA A 832 7.13 -10.54 33.57
N PRO A 833 6.18 -11.43 33.25
CA PRO A 833 6.02 -11.97 31.91
C PRO A 833 5.75 -10.89 30.85
N MET A 834 6.37 -11.03 29.68
CA MET A 834 6.07 -10.21 28.50
C MET A 834 5.17 -11.00 27.55
N VAL A 835 4.03 -10.41 27.19
CA VAL A 835 3.00 -11.00 26.33
C VAL A 835 3.01 -10.30 24.98
N HIS A 836 2.96 -11.10 23.91
CA HIS A 836 2.83 -10.62 22.55
C HIS A 836 1.36 -10.61 22.12
N TYR A 837 0.93 -9.54 21.46
CA TYR A 837 -0.39 -9.47 20.82
C TYR A 837 -0.23 -9.14 19.34
N ASN A 838 -0.89 -9.94 18.50
CA ASN A 838 -0.97 -9.67 17.06
C ASN A 838 -1.82 -8.42 16.82
N ALA A 839 -1.62 -7.72 15.71
CA ALA A 839 -2.47 -6.60 15.30
C ALA A 839 -3.98 -6.99 15.30
N GLY A 840 -4.83 -6.09 15.80
CA GLY A 840 -6.28 -6.26 15.84
C GLY A 840 -6.82 -7.14 16.98
N THR A 841 -5.97 -7.65 17.87
CA THR A 841 -6.35 -8.49 19.01
C THR A 841 -6.97 -7.65 20.14
N ILE A 842 -8.03 -8.15 20.76
CA ILE A 842 -8.56 -7.55 21.99
C ILE A 842 -7.66 -7.97 23.15
N ILE A 843 -7.06 -6.98 23.83
CA ILE A 843 -6.21 -7.19 25.02
C ILE A 843 -7.08 -7.28 26.27
N HIS A 844 -8.10 -6.41 26.37
CA HIS A 844 -9.01 -6.34 27.51
C HIS A 844 -10.39 -5.88 27.05
N ARG A 845 -11.47 -6.52 27.50
CA ARG A 845 -12.84 -6.05 27.23
C ARG A 845 -13.34 -5.18 28.37
N ALA A 846 -14.23 -4.25 28.03
CA ALA A 846 -14.84 -3.31 28.95
C ALA A 846 -15.46 -3.90 30.22
N GLN A 847 -15.93 -5.16 30.17
CA GLN A 847 -16.63 -5.84 31.27
C GLN A 847 -15.78 -6.92 31.95
N ASP A 848 -14.57 -7.18 31.47
CA ASP A 848 -13.71 -8.22 32.04
C ASP A 848 -12.98 -7.66 33.26
N HIS A 849 -12.78 -8.50 34.28
CA HIS A 849 -11.87 -8.20 35.38
C HIS A 849 -10.49 -8.77 35.06
N SER A 850 -9.43 -8.03 35.36
CA SER A 850 -8.05 -8.49 35.16
C SER A 850 -7.26 -8.50 36.47
N ASP A 851 -6.59 -9.61 36.76
CA ASP A 851 -5.63 -9.74 37.87
C ASP A 851 -4.26 -9.13 37.55
N HIS A 852 -4.12 -8.54 36.35
CA HIS A 852 -2.88 -7.98 35.85
C HIS A 852 -3.05 -6.56 35.31
N MET A 853 -2.02 -5.75 35.53
CA MET A 853 -1.84 -4.44 34.93
C MET A 853 -0.77 -4.56 33.84
N GLY A 854 -1.17 -4.32 32.59
CA GLY A 854 -0.24 -4.33 31.45
C GLY A 854 0.54 -3.01 31.35
N MET A 855 1.70 -3.03 30.70
CA MET A 855 2.36 -1.82 30.20
C MET A 855 2.90 -2.05 28.79
N VAL A 856 2.59 -1.16 27.85
CA VAL A 856 3.03 -1.25 26.45
C VAL A 856 4.54 -1.03 26.36
N LEU A 857 5.28 -1.96 25.76
CA LEU A 857 6.72 -1.88 25.56
C LEU A 857 7.13 -1.54 24.11
N SER A 858 6.30 -1.91 23.13
CA SER A 858 6.50 -1.61 21.72
C SER A 858 5.18 -1.78 20.96
N GLY A 859 5.01 -1.06 19.85
CA GLY A 859 3.77 -1.05 19.08
C GLY A 859 2.66 -0.20 19.70
N THR A 860 1.51 -0.19 19.03
CA THR A 860 0.42 0.72 19.35
C THR A 860 -0.82 -0.05 19.80
N VAL A 861 -1.45 0.42 20.89
CA VAL A 861 -2.71 -0.10 21.41
C VAL A 861 -3.79 0.98 21.31
N ALA A 862 -4.99 0.63 20.87
CA ALA A 862 -6.16 1.49 20.89
C ALA A 862 -6.95 1.30 22.18
N HIS A 863 -7.43 2.42 22.66
CA HIS A 863 -8.38 2.57 23.73
C HIS A 863 -9.74 2.96 23.14
N LEU A 864 -10.73 2.07 23.22
CA LEU A 864 -11.99 2.18 22.48
C LEU A 864 -13.18 2.37 23.42
N GLU A 865 -13.97 3.41 23.13
CA GLU A 865 -15.27 3.68 23.76
C GLU A 865 -16.33 3.90 22.67
N ALA A 866 -17.04 2.83 22.32
CA ALA A 866 -17.97 2.83 21.19
C ALA A 866 -19.15 3.80 21.35
N GLN A 867 -19.63 4.01 22.58
CA GLN A 867 -20.81 4.86 22.85
C GLN A 867 -20.57 6.33 22.47
N ASN A 868 -19.33 6.80 22.65
CA ASN A 868 -18.93 8.18 22.36
C ASN A 868 -18.07 8.29 21.09
N GLY A 869 -17.83 7.17 20.38
CA GLY A 869 -16.98 7.14 19.19
C GLY A 869 -15.51 7.45 19.45
N ILE A 870 -15.02 7.27 20.68
CA ILE A 870 -13.65 7.62 21.06
C ILE A 870 -12.69 6.47 20.73
N ILE A 871 -11.64 6.79 19.99
CA ILE A 871 -10.51 5.91 19.68
C ILE A 871 -9.23 6.67 20.05
N ASN A 872 -8.61 6.29 21.17
CA ASN A 872 -7.36 6.91 21.61
C ASN A 872 -6.18 5.94 21.43
N HIS A 873 -5.09 6.44 20.87
CA HIS A 873 -3.87 5.65 20.73
C HIS A 873 -3.05 5.71 22.03
N LEU A 874 -2.73 4.54 22.57
CA LEU A 874 -1.85 4.34 23.71
C LEU A 874 -0.45 4.02 23.18
N SER A 875 0.47 4.96 23.37
CA SER A 875 1.88 4.82 23.03
C SER A 875 2.63 3.93 24.03
N ILE A 876 3.92 3.70 23.80
CA ILE A 876 4.80 3.00 24.72
C ILE A 876 4.83 3.63 26.12
N GLY A 877 5.10 2.79 27.13
CA GLY A 877 5.07 3.16 28.55
C GLY A 877 3.65 3.35 29.12
N SER A 878 2.60 3.16 28.31
CA SER A 878 1.23 3.29 28.78
C SER A 878 0.77 2.05 29.55
N PHE A 879 0.21 2.29 30.74
CA PHE A 879 -0.44 1.25 31.51
C PHE A 879 -1.79 0.83 30.90
N LEU A 880 -2.09 -0.46 30.97
CA LEU A 880 -3.28 -1.12 30.44
C LEU A 880 -4.01 -1.83 31.59
N GLY A 881 -5.29 -1.55 31.77
CA GLY A 881 -6.11 -2.17 32.82
C GLY A 881 -5.67 -1.77 34.25
N GLY A 882 -5.98 -2.63 35.23
CA GLY A 882 -5.62 -2.43 36.64
C GLY A 882 -6.52 -1.42 37.38
N THR A 883 -7.71 -1.15 36.86
CA THR A 883 -8.56 -0.06 37.34
C THR A 883 -9.48 -0.48 38.49
N GLU A 884 -9.72 -1.78 38.58
CA GLU A 884 -10.55 -2.45 39.56
C GLU A 884 -9.91 -2.37 40.95
N PHE A 885 -8.65 -2.80 41.07
CA PHE A 885 -7.94 -2.78 42.35
C PHE A 885 -7.52 -1.38 42.80
N LEU A 886 -7.48 -0.40 41.88
CA LEU A 886 -7.24 1.01 42.19
C LEU A 886 -8.52 1.74 42.63
N GLY A 887 -9.68 1.08 42.64
CA GLY A 887 -10.95 1.68 43.03
C GLY A 887 -11.48 2.72 42.03
N LEU A 888 -11.15 2.54 40.74
CA LEU A 888 -11.54 3.43 39.66
C LEU A 888 -12.61 2.80 38.73
N GLU A 889 -13.45 1.92 39.28
CA GLU A 889 -14.44 1.07 38.56
C GLU A 889 -15.66 1.84 38.02
N SER A 890 -16.05 2.95 38.65
CA SER A 890 -17.36 3.57 38.41
C SER A 890 -17.44 4.55 37.24
N GLU A 891 -16.35 4.75 36.49
CA GLU A 891 -16.26 5.75 35.42
C GLU A 891 -15.74 5.12 34.11
N ASP A 892 -16.69 4.65 33.31
CA ASP A 892 -16.58 4.21 31.90
C ASP A 892 -15.82 2.90 31.60
N SER A 893 -16.55 1.93 31.05
CA SER A 893 -16.06 0.60 30.68
C SER A 893 -15.38 0.64 29.30
N TRP A 894 -14.11 0.24 29.19
CA TRP A 894 -13.29 0.46 27.99
C TRP A 894 -12.75 -0.83 27.35
N THR A 895 -12.71 -0.89 26.03
CA THR A 895 -12.06 -2.01 25.31
C THR A 895 -10.66 -1.61 24.85
N LEU A 896 -9.67 -2.42 25.21
CA LEU A 896 -8.29 -2.28 24.75
C LEU A 896 -8.03 -3.24 23.59
N ARG A 897 -7.53 -2.72 22.47
CA ARG A 897 -7.28 -3.49 21.25
C ARG A 897 -5.93 -3.14 20.67
N SER A 898 -5.09 -4.11 20.33
CA SER A 898 -3.84 -3.83 19.59
C SER A 898 -4.16 -3.28 18.19
N ILE A 899 -3.50 -2.21 17.79
CA ILE A 899 -3.61 -1.65 16.42
C ILE A 899 -2.56 -2.30 15.53
N SER A 900 -1.34 -2.43 16.05
CA SER A 900 -0.23 -3.12 15.43
C SER A 900 0.16 -4.36 16.22
N ASP A 901 1.11 -5.15 15.72
CA ASP A 901 1.85 -6.08 16.58
C ASP A 901 2.47 -5.30 17.74
N CYS A 902 2.27 -5.80 18.97
CA CYS A 902 2.74 -5.11 20.17
C CYS A 902 3.20 -6.08 21.26
N MET A 903 4.12 -5.60 22.11
CA MET A 903 4.61 -6.31 23.29
C MET A 903 4.16 -5.57 24.54
N VAL A 904 3.65 -6.31 25.53
CA VAL A 904 3.14 -5.77 26.79
C VAL A 904 3.77 -6.54 27.95
N ILE A 905 4.31 -5.85 28.96
CA ILE A 905 4.69 -6.49 30.22
C ILE A 905 3.46 -6.63 31.12
N SER A 906 3.24 -7.81 31.69
CA SER A 906 2.05 -8.14 32.49
C SER A 906 2.38 -8.15 33.97
N LEU A 907 2.19 -7.02 34.65
CA LEU A 907 2.46 -6.84 36.08
C LEU A 907 1.29 -7.43 36.90
N SER A 908 1.58 -8.19 37.95
CA SER A 908 0.53 -8.68 38.87
C SER A 908 -0.01 -7.53 39.71
N ASN A 909 -1.35 -7.41 39.82
CA ASN A 909 -1.99 -6.38 40.64
C ASN A 909 -1.54 -6.45 42.11
N GLU A 910 -1.42 -7.66 42.67
CA GLU A 910 -0.94 -7.89 44.04
C GLU A 910 0.49 -7.34 44.23
N LYS A 911 1.39 -7.62 43.28
CA LYS A 911 2.78 -7.14 43.34
C LYS A 911 2.88 -5.62 43.20
N VAL A 912 2.12 -5.03 42.28
CA VAL A 912 2.06 -3.58 42.08
C VAL A 912 1.50 -2.90 43.33
N LEU A 913 0.39 -3.41 43.89
CA LEU A 913 -0.20 -2.87 45.10
C LEU A 913 0.77 -2.94 46.29
N GLY A 914 1.40 -4.11 46.50
CA GLY A 914 2.40 -4.26 47.56
C GLY A 914 3.60 -3.33 47.37
N PHE A 915 4.04 -3.09 46.13
CA PHE A 915 5.08 -2.10 45.82
C PHE A 915 4.65 -0.67 46.17
N LEU A 916 3.44 -0.26 45.78
CA LEU A 916 2.90 1.07 46.05
C LEU A 916 2.69 1.32 47.54
N GLU A 917 2.23 0.30 48.28
CA GLU A 917 1.97 0.42 49.72
C GLU A 917 3.26 0.48 50.53
N ARG A 918 4.26 -0.37 50.23
CA ARG A 918 5.57 -0.34 50.89
C ARG A 918 6.29 1.00 50.72
N ASN A 919 6.09 1.64 49.57
CA ASN A 919 6.71 2.93 49.24
C ASN A 919 5.83 4.15 49.53
N HIS A 920 4.65 3.96 50.12
CA HIS A 920 3.69 5.04 50.43
C HIS A 920 3.21 5.87 49.21
N LEU A 921 3.16 5.25 48.03
CA LEU A 921 2.82 5.92 46.76
C LEU A 921 1.39 5.68 46.27
N LYS A 922 0.59 4.87 46.98
CA LYS A 922 -0.73 4.40 46.52
C LYS A 922 -1.69 5.54 46.15
N GLN A 923 -1.87 6.51 47.05
CA GLN A 923 -2.83 7.60 46.83
C GLN A 923 -2.38 8.53 45.70
N ASP A 924 -1.10 8.92 45.69
CA ASP A 924 -0.52 9.75 44.65
C ASP A 924 -0.64 9.10 43.26
N PHE A 925 -0.43 7.79 43.18
CA PHE A 925 -0.59 7.03 41.95
C PHE A 925 -2.05 7.00 41.47
N ILE A 926 -3.02 6.75 42.37
CA ILE A 926 -4.46 6.78 42.04
C ILE A 926 -4.88 8.15 41.51
N ASP A 927 -4.46 9.22 42.18
CA ASP A 927 -4.82 10.59 41.80
C ASP A 927 -4.17 11.00 40.46
N ALA A 928 -2.92 10.60 40.22
CA ALA A 928 -2.28 10.78 38.92
C ALA A 928 -3.03 10.02 37.81
N MET A 929 -3.36 8.74 38.02
CA MET A 929 -4.08 7.91 37.04
C MET A 929 -5.48 8.46 36.72
N ARG A 930 -6.21 9.00 37.72
CA ARG A 930 -7.52 9.65 37.49
C ARG A 930 -7.39 10.88 36.59
N LYS A 931 -6.37 11.71 36.81
CA LYS A 931 -6.10 12.88 35.96
C LYS A 931 -5.64 12.48 34.56
N ILE A 932 -4.75 11.49 34.43
CA ILE A 932 -4.31 10.96 33.12
C ILE A 932 -5.51 10.44 32.33
N ARG A 933 -6.44 9.71 32.95
CA ARG A 933 -7.68 9.24 32.31
C ARG A 933 -8.51 10.39 31.76
N PHE A 934 -8.66 11.47 32.52
CA PHE A 934 -9.35 12.67 32.04
C PHE A 934 -8.61 13.30 30.85
N LEU A 935 -7.29 13.50 30.95
CA LEU A 935 -6.49 14.10 29.88
C LEU A 935 -6.55 13.28 28.58
N ARG A 936 -6.61 11.94 28.68
CA ARG A 936 -6.76 11.05 27.54
C ARG A 936 -8.04 11.27 26.74
N LYS A 937 -9.12 11.76 27.37
CA LYS A 937 -10.39 12.06 26.69
C LYS A 937 -10.38 13.41 25.98
N THR A 938 -9.31 14.19 26.11
CA THR A 938 -9.26 15.56 25.59
C THR A 938 -8.64 15.58 24.18
N ARG A 939 -9.11 16.48 23.31
CA ARG A 939 -8.53 16.65 21.97
C ARG A 939 -7.05 17.04 22.02
N LEU A 940 -6.65 17.87 22.99
CA LEU A 940 -5.29 18.38 23.10
C LEU A 940 -4.29 17.27 23.45
N LEU A 941 -4.56 16.49 24.50
CA LEU A 941 -3.61 15.55 25.10
C LEU A 941 -3.95 14.07 24.89
N GLY A 942 -5.10 13.76 24.27
CA GLY A 942 -5.58 12.39 24.13
C GLY A 942 -4.85 11.54 23.11
N GLU A 943 -4.32 12.15 22.06
CA GLU A 943 -3.64 11.46 20.97
C GLU A 943 -2.13 11.61 21.08
N ALA A 944 -1.40 10.50 20.86
CA ALA A 944 0.05 10.45 20.67
C ALA A 944 0.89 11.11 21.79
N THR A 945 0.30 11.30 22.97
CA THR A 945 0.98 11.78 24.16
C THR A 945 1.29 10.59 25.06
N THR A 946 2.57 10.42 25.43
CA THR A 946 3.01 9.30 26.25
C THR A 946 2.49 9.41 27.67
N SER A 947 2.36 8.27 28.34
CA SER A 947 1.86 8.25 29.72
C SER A 947 2.79 8.97 30.69
N PHE A 948 4.09 9.01 30.40
CA PHE A 948 5.05 9.80 31.17
C PHE A 948 4.78 11.30 31.02
N THR A 949 4.62 11.79 29.79
CA THR A 949 4.26 13.20 29.54
C THR A 949 2.93 13.55 30.20
N LEU A 950 1.93 12.66 30.13
CA LEU A 950 0.64 12.84 30.78
C LEU A 950 0.74 12.84 32.31
N ASP A 951 1.56 11.97 32.91
CA ASP A 951 1.81 11.95 34.36
C ASP A 951 2.44 13.26 34.83
N ARG A 952 3.47 13.73 34.12
CA ARG A 952 4.12 15.02 34.39
C ARG A 952 3.11 16.16 34.34
N ILE A 953 2.25 16.21 33.32
CA ILE A 953 1.21 17.24 33.19
C ILE A 953 0.15 17.08 34.30
N ALA A 954 -0.32 15.86 34.56
CA ALA A 954 -1.34 15.57 35.57
C ALA A 954 -0.94 16.07 36.96
N ARG A 955 0.34 15.95 37.33
CA ARG A 955 0.86 16.45 38.61
C ARG A 955 0.81 17.98 38.73
N THR A 956 0.78 18.71 37.61
CA THR A 956 0.66 20.19 37.60
C THR A 956 -0.78 20.71 37.62
N LEU A 957 -1.79 19.85 37.39
CA LEU A 957 -3.18 20.29 37.30
C LEU A 957 -3.79 20.64 38.65
N SER A 958 -4.33 21.85 38.72
CA SER A 958 -5.05 22.38 39.89
C SER A 958 -6.52 22.61 39.54
N PRO A 959 -7.48 22.05 40.30
CA PRO A 959 -8.90 22.29 40.06
C PRO A 959 -9.32 23.70 40.50
N MET A 960 -10.20 24.33 39.73
CA MET A 960 -10.79 25.64 40.01
C MET A 960 -12.30 25.57 39.77
N ALA A 961 -13.13 25.92 40.74
CA ALA A 961 -14.58 25.96 40.59
C ALA A 961 -15.04 27.31 40.04
N PHE A 962 -16.19 27.32 39.35
CA PHE A 962 -16.81 28.55 38.84
C PHE A 962 -18.34 28.43 38.82
N GLU A 963 -19.03 29.57 38.91
CA GLU A 963 -20.49 29.66 38.91
C GLU A 963 -21.05 30.15 37.58
N ALA A 964 -22.30 29.77 37.25
CA ALA A 964 -22.95 30.22 36.03
C ALA A 964 -23.04 31.77 35.98
N GLY A 965 -22.63 32.35 34.84
CA GLY A 965 -22.58 33.80 34.62
C GLY A 965 -21.26 34.46 35.03
N GLU A 966 -20.38 33.75 35.75
CA GLU A 966 -19.06 34.25 36.15
C GLU A 966 -18.17 34.52 34.92
N VAL A 967 -17.44 35.64 34.94
CA VAL A 967 -16.40 35.95 33.95
C VAL A 967 -15.07 35.45 34.49
N LEU A 968 -14.47 34.50 33.77
CA LEU A 968 -13.22 33.86 34.15
C LEU A 968 -12.04 34.77 33.77
N SER A 969 -11.17 35.09 34.74
CA SER A 969 -9.99 35.92 34.48
C SER A 969 -8.92 35.13 33.72
N ILE A 970 -8.66 35.49 32.46
CA ILE A 970 -7.70 34.82 31.55
C ILE A 970 -6.29 35.45 31.66
N SER A 971 -6.03 36.27 32.68
CA SER A 971 -4.95 37.26 32.71
C SER A 971 -3.52 36.73 32.95
N ASP A 972 -3.28 35.42 32.98
CA ASP A 972 -1.99 34.85 33.36
C ASP A 972 -1.18 34.35 32.15
N HIS A 973 0.04 34.87 31.99
CA HIS A 973 1.00 34.38 30.99
C HIS A 973 1.33 32.89 31.23
N HIS A 974 1.42 32.09 30.16
CA HIS A 974 1.74 30.66 30.19
C HIS A 974 0.77 29.76 30.98
N CYS A 975 -0.51 30.13 31.02
CA CYS A 975 -1.57 29.31 31.61
C CYS A 975 -2.61 28.89 30.57
N LEU A 976 -3.01 27.62 30.64
CA LEU A 976 -4.07 27.01 29.83
C LEU A 976 -5.15 26.45 30.76
N TRP A 977 -6.42 26.59 30.37
CA TRP A 977 -7.56 26.09 31.14
C TRP A 977 -8.30 25.02 30.37
N MET A 978 -8.76 24.00 31.10
CA MET A 978 -9.49 22.88 30.53
C MET A 978 -10.77 22.62 31.33
N VAL A 979 -11.91 22.53 30.63
CA VAL A 979 -13.22 22.32 31.26
C VAL A 979 -13.32 20.91 31.81
N ARG A 980 -13.35 20.77 33.14
CA ARG A 980 -13.53 19.48 33.83
C ARG A 980 -15.02 19.11 33.93
N SER A 981 -15.87 20.10 34.20
CA SER A 981 -17.32 19.96 34.28
C SER A 981 -17.98 21.32 34.04
N GLY A 982 -19.26 21.34 33.65
CA GLY A 982 -19.97 22.58 33.29
C GLY A 982 -19.79 22.96 31.81
N ARG A 983 -19.98 24.24 31.49
CA ARG A 983 -19.80 24.80 30.14
C ARG A 983 -19.29 26.23 30.18
N VAL A 984 -18.44 26.59 29.22
CA VAL A 984 -17.81 27.93 29.11
C VAL A 984 -17.98 28.47 27.70
N ALA A 985 -18.47 29.70 27.57
CA ALA A 985 -18.53 30.42 26.30
C ALA A 985 -17.31 31.31 26.14
N LEU A 986 -16.63 31.21 24.99
CA LEU A 986 -15.58 32.13 24.57
C LEU A 986 -16.21 33.25 23.74
N LEU A 987 -16.01 34.49 24.17
CA LEU A 987 -16.49 35.68 23.49
C LEU A 987 -15.29 36.47 22.93
N GLY A 988 -15.42 36.95 21.69
CA GLY A 988 -14.44 37.87 21.09
C GLY A 988 -14.59 39.30 21.60
N ASP A 989 -13.72 40.20 21.16
CA ASP A 989 -13.75 41.63 21.49
C ASP A 989 -15.06 42.34 21.10
N ASP A 990 -15.69 41.87 20.02
CA ASP A 990 -16.98 42.34 19.52
C ASP A 990 -18.17 41.81 20.36
N GLY A 991 -17.90 40.99 21.38
CA GLY A 991 -18.90 40.32 22.21
C GLY A 991 -19.59 39.15 21.52
N GLN A 992 -19.22 38.79 20.29
CA GLN A 992 -19.80 37.65 19.60
C GLN A 992 -19.26 36.33 20.14
N LEU A 993 -20.12 35.31 20.14
CA LEU A 993 -19.73 33.95 20.47
C LEU A 993 -18.70 33.45 19.46
N VAL A 994 -17.53 33.04 19.96
CA VAL A 994 -16.50 32.36 19.18
C VAL A 994 -16.74 30.86 19.22
N GLU A 995 -16.85 30.29 20.41
CA GLU A 995 -17.06 28.86 20.62
C GLU A 995 -17.66 28.61 22.03
N GLU A 996 -18.55 27.63 22.14
CA GLU A 996 -19.00 27.11 23.45
C GLU A 996 -18.27 25.81 23.76
N LEU A 997 -17.59 25.77 24.90
CA LEU A 997 -16.74 24.67 25.35
C LEU A 997 -17.47 23.81 26.39
N GLY A 998 -17.62 22.53 26.07
CA GLY A 998 -18.02 21.49 27.01
C GLY A 998 -16.82 20.82 27.70
N VAL A 999 -17.06 19.70 28.38
CA VAL A 999 -16.02 18.89 29.05
C VAL A 999 -14.89 18.53 28.08
N GLY A 1000 -13.65 18.71 28.52
CA GLY A 1000 -12.44 18.51 27.72
C GLY A 1000 -12.10 19.67 26.77
N GLY A 1001 -12.98 20.67 26.65
CA GLY A 1001 -12.70 21.91 25.92
C GLY A 1001 -11.59 22.72 26.58
N VAL A 1002 -10.76 23.35 25.75
CA VAL A 1002 -9.53 24.05 26.16
C VAL A 1002 -9.57 25.51 25.69
N PHE A 1003 -9.04 26.42 26.50
CA PHE A 1003 -8.81 27.82 26.13
C PHE A 1003 -7.57 28.41 26.82
N GLY A 1004 -7.05 29.51 26.29
CA GLY A 1004 -5.82 30.16 26.77
C GLY A 1004 -4.60 29.91 25.89
N GLU A 1005 -4.77 29.29 24.73
CA GLU A 1005 -3.70 29.01 23.75
C GLU A 1005 -2.95 30.27 23.30
N GLN A 1006 -3.63 31.42 23.25
CA GLN A 1006 -3.02 32.72 22.93
C GLN A 1006 -1.96 33.14 23.94
N ASN A 1007 -2.05 32.69 25.20
CA ASN A 1007 -1.06 33.00 26.23
C ASN A 1007 0.31 32.37 25.94
N PHE A 1008 0.37 31.39 25.03
CA PHE A 1008 1.59 30.75 24.55
C PHE A 1008 1.98 31.25 23.16
N LEU A 1009 1.01 31.41 22.26
CA LEU A 1009 1.26 31.67 20.84
C LEU A 1009 1.32 33.15 20.49
N ASN A 1010 0.53 33.98 21.16
CA ASN A 1010 0.52 35.43 20.94
C ASN A 1010 0.12 36.18 22.22
N PRO A 1011 1.03 36.31 23.21
CA PRO A 1011 0.74 36.90 24.51
C PRO A 1011 0.32 38.38 24.46
N SER A 1012 0.54 39.04 23.31
CA SER A 1012 0.17 40.44 23.09
C SER A 1012 -1.32 40.61 22.73
N MET A 1013 -2.00 39.55 22.31
CA MET A 1013 -3.41 39.57 21.96
C MET A 1013 -4.27 39.59 23.24
N ARG A 1014 -4.81 40.77 23.57
CA ARG A 1014 -5.80 40.95 24.64
C ARG A 1014 -7.18 41.08 24.00
N GLY A 1015 -7.93 39.98 23.90
CA GLY A 1015 -9.24 40.11 23.26
C GLY A 1015 -10.25 38.96 23.35
N CYS A 1016 -10.15 38.13 24.39
CA CYS A 1016 -11.14 37.09 24.62
C CYS A 1016 -11.63 37.10 26.07
N THR A 1017 -12.95 36.98 26.25
CA THR A 1017 -13.57 36.82 27.56
C THR A 1017 -14.18 35.43 27.65
N ALA A 1018 -13.75 34.63 28.63
CA ALA A 1018 -14.40 33.36 28.94
C ALA A 1018 -15.49 33.59 29.98
N ARG A 1019 -16.71 33.15 29.69
CA ARG A 1019 -17.86 33.27 30.58
C ARG A 1019 -18.45 31.90 30.87
N ALA A 1020 -18.68 31.60 32.14
CA ALA A 1020 -19.36 30.39 32.55
C ALA A 1020 -20.83 30.38 32.09
N VAL A 1021 -21.23 29.37 31.33
CA VAL A 1021 -22.61 29.16 30.90
C VAL A 1021 -23.36 28.28 31.90
N LYS A 1022 -22.66 27.29 32.48
CA LYS A 1022 -23.19 26.36 33.48
C LYS A 1022 -22.14 26.11 34.56
N THR A 1023 -22.51 26.26 35.84
CA THR A 1023 -21.66 26.00 37.02
C THR A 1023 -20.89 24.69 36.86
N GLY A 1024 -19.61 24.73 37.25
CA GLY A 1024 -18.71 23.61 37.04
C GLY A 1024 -17.31 23.86 37.58
N SER A 1025 -16.34 23.20 36.96
CA SER A 1025 -14.93 23.34 37.33
C SER A 1025 -14.00 23.22 36.13
N LEU A 1026 -12.83 23.85 36.25
CA LEU A 1026 -11.72 23.82 35.32
C LEU A 1026 -10.55 23.07 35.95
N PHE A 1027 -9.67 22.55 35.11
CA PHE A 1027 -8.27 22.37 35.47
C PHE A 1027 -7.47 23.57 34.95
N GLN A 1028 -6.72 24.20 35.84
CA GLN A 1028 -5.68 25.15 35.51
C GLN A 1028 -4.38 24.38 35.24
N MET A 1029 -3.74 24.66 34.11
CA MET A 1029 -2.50 24.05 33.67
C MET A 1029 -1.45 25.15 33.46
N ALA A 1030 -0.66 25.40 34.51
CA ALA A 1030 0.47 26.31 34.47
C ALA A 1030 1.75 25.50 34.20
N TYR A 1031 2.04 25.25 32.91
CA TYR A 1031 3.22 24.49 32.50
C TYR A 1031 3.86 25.14 31.27
N GLU A 1032 4.95 25.88 31.49
CA GLU A 1032 5.71 26.54 30.41
C GLU A 1032 6.23 25.54 29.36
N GLY A 1033 6.51 24.30 29.78
CA GLY A 1033 7.00 23.23 28.91
C GLY A 1033 5.98 22.70 27.89
N LEU A 1034 4.71 23.12 27.93
CA LEU A 1034 3.69 22.69 26.95
C LEU A 1034 4.08 23.03 25.52
N ILE A 1035 4.67 24.21 25.31
CA ILE A 1035 5.07 24.69 23.98
C ILE A 1035 6.25 23.88 23.42
N ASN A 1036 6.94 23.12 24.26
CA ASN A 1036 8.06 22.26 23.87
C ASN A 1036 7.62 20.83 23.52
N ILE A 1037 6.34 20.49 23.72
CA ILE A 1037 5.76 19.20 23.34
C ILE A 1037 5.20 19.36 21.92
N PRO A 1038 5.82 18.78 20.87
CA PRO A 1038 5.48 19.11 19.48
C PRO A 1038 4.01 18.92 19.11
N ILE A 1039 3.40 17.78 19.48
CA ILE A 1039 1.98 17.54 19.19
C ILE A 1039 1.04 18.51 19.91
N VAL A 1040 1.38 18.93 21.13
CA VAL A 1040 0.58 19.87 21.91
C VAL A 1040 0.72 21.28 21.35
N HIS A 1041 1.95 21.70 21.04
CA HIS A 1041 2.23 22.95 20.34
C HIS A 1041 1.44 23.02 19.04
N TRP A 1042 1.52 21.98 18.22
CA TRP A 1042 0.84 21.89 16.95
C TRP A 1042 -0.68 22.03 17.09
N LYS A 1043 -1.30 21.26 18.01
CA LYS A 1043 -2.74 21.36 18.27
C LYS A 1043 -3.17 22.71 18.84
N MET A 1044 -2.31 23.39 19.60
CA MET A 1044 -2.57 24.77 20.02
C MET A 1044 -2.56 25.73 18.83
N LEU A 1045 -1.64 25.60 17.88
CA LEU A 1045 -1.63 26.39 16.64
C LEU A 1045 -2.92 26.15 15.83
N GLU A 1046 -3.34 24.89 15.66
CA GLU A 1046 -4.60 24.58 14.98
C GLU A 1046 -5.82 25.22 15.66
N LEU A 1047 -5.91 25.12 16.99
CA LEU A 1047 -6.98 25.73 17.77
C LEU A 1047 -6.98 27.25 17.65
N TYR A 1048 -5.79 27.86 17.71
CA TYR A 1048 -5.61 29.31 17.57
C TYR A 1048 -6.04 29.80 16.19
N ASP A 1049 -5.59 29.12 15.13
CA ASP A 1049 -5.95 29.47 13.76
C ASP A 1049 -7.46 29.34 13.50
N LYS A 1050 -8.07 28.23 13.95
CA LYS A 1050 -9.51 27.99 13.84
C LYS A 1050 -10.33 29.11 14.49
N ARG A 1051 -9.92 29.59 15.67
CA ARG A 1051 -10.68 30.58 16.45
C ARG A 1051 -10.44 32.01 15.99
N TRP A 1052 -9.20 32.33 15.63
CA TRP A 1052 -8.76 33.73 15.57
C TRP A 1052 -8.36 34.19 14.17
N ARG A 1053 -7.79 33.32 13.31
CA ARG A 1053 -7.39 33.73 11.94
C ARG A 1053 -8.57 33.88 10.99
N PHE A 1054 -9.60 33.03 11.11
CA PHE A 1054 -10.79 33.08 10.22
C PHE A 1054 -11.68 34.31 10.41
N LYS A 1055 -11.52 35.09 11.49
CA LYS A 1055 -12.30 36.32 11.73
C LYS A 1055 -11.55 37.60 11.33
N GLN A 1056 -10.27 37.51 10.98
CA GLN A 1056 -9.42 38.65 10.62
C GLN A 1056 -9.28 38.88 9.11
N GLN A 1057 -9.80 37.96 8.28
CA GLN A 1057 -9.96 38.10 6.82
C GLN A 1057 -11.44 38.25 6.50
#